data_AF-A0A813II12-F1
#
_entry.id   AF-A0A813II12-F1
#
_cell.length_a   1.000
_cell.length_b   1.000
_cell.length_c   1.000
_cell.angle_alpha   90.00
_cell.angle_beta   90.00
_cell.angle_gamma   90.00
#
_symmetry.space_group_name_H-M   'P 1'
#
loop_
_entity.id
_entity.type
_entity.pdbx_description
1 polymer ?
#
loop_
_entity_poly.entity_id
_entity_poly.type
_entity_poly.pdbx_seq_one_letter_code
_entity_poly.pdbx_strand_id
1 'polypeptide(L)'
;VEELEALSAGELRRLLGREGVSSVGCLEKADFVKLAAKTLLAGGEPGAGGAGRAPSRSPSIRSDWSQDQEKPKPVEAERSRSRSRSRGNKDSRSASRGRAEERSPSKPKKPADWSVDTVKISADDAAALTFGAGGRTTERIARVSEAEVELMDKELVLEIRGTVIQRRRARKYAGIVMKQRMGPHLVTDDFDDGDLTVLSVPPDVVGYVQGQGGSVLRSIEEEWGTLMVFIDTDLSRAQRLAIFGSVKGRRGSELKVLSAVETKMNGYFHQVREEILNRDKGKDPSGTWGTDTMTFKDEGEISYALGKQGGTRKKLERSTGGIVQYVGMVAVVSGSKMERGRVREYMKWLFQQLEGPVFVDGWEEREDCTVVDIPSDCIGYITGNRRATLGAMEEEWGTLMFFMSEGDERGSRGGRGGGTERLAIFGPDRARRGSELKVMSGIETKSPGFFTRGVRDKVSSMKGFDTDRMILRDDELSYALGKDGATRKKLEQAFGCILQYVGHVAFIAGTRKERRRCREFVNWLLQQRRGSVTIPDVSRRDDVTEVRIPDNCKGWVTGNRGSELRRMEQESGTYIFIALDSRGEERLLIFGTAAGTKTGMGGRLHAERLVNEMVQNKLRDDDFRRARGRSDSRPPSPARRRVRSSSRRRSTSREWRSPPRREREGSRWD
;
A
#
# COMPACT_ATOMS: atom_id res chain seq x y z
N VAL A 1 -15.06 33.25 -36.72
CA VAL A 1 -13.82 32.75 -36.04
C VAL A 1 -12.79 33.86 -36.01
N GLU A 2 -12.46 34.47 -37.14
CA GLU A 2 -11.56 35.63 -37.21
C GLU A 2 -12.01 36.81 -36.32
N GLU A 3 -13.31 37.09 -36.25
CA GLU A 3 -13.85 38.13 -35.35
C GLU A 3 -13.66 37.82 -33.85
N LEU A 4 -13.64 36.55 -33.44
CA LEU A 4 -13.41 36.16 -32.04
C LEU A 4 -11.91 36.13 -31.68
N GLU A 5 -11.05 35.92 -32.68
CA GLU A 5 -9.59 35.93 -32.51
C GLU A 5 -9.01 37.35 -32.43
N ALA A 6 -9.74 38.35 -32.97
CA ALA A 6 -9.36 39.76 -32.93
C ALA A 6 -9.77 40.48 -31.62
N LEU A 7 -10.62 39.89 -30.78
CA LEU A 7 -11.10 40.51 -29.55
C LEU A 7 -10.09 40.40 -28.40
N SER A 8 -9.91 41.49 -27.67
CA SER A 8 -9.10 41.52 -26.46
C SER A 8 -9.73 40.72 -25.33
N ALA A 9 -8.92 40.30 -24.36
CA ALA A 9 -9.39 39.58 -23.17
C ALA A 9 -10.38 40.38 -22.30
N GLY A 10 -10.46 41.71 -22.48
CA GLY A 10 -11.45 42.57 -21.84
C GLY A 10 -12.81 42.55 -22.54
N GLU A 11 -12.82 42.48 -23.87
CA GLU A 11 -14.04 42.46 -24.68
C GLU A 11 -14.74 41.11 -24.60
N LEU A 12 -13.97 40.00 -24.62
CA LEU A 12 -14.47 38.66 -24.37
C LEU A 12 -15.17 38.52 -23.00
N ARG A 13 -14.67 39.22 -21.97
CA ARG A 13 -15.30 39.23 -20.63
C ARG A 13 -16.65 39.94 -20.62
N ARG A 14 -16.82 41.03 -21.37
CA ARG A 14 -18.11 41.72 -21.48
C ARG A 14 -19.13 40.89 -22.25
N LEU A 15 -18.68 40.19 -23.28
CA LEU A 15 -19.53 39.34 -24.12
C LEU A 15 -20.03 38.12 -23.34
N LEU A 16 -19.15 37.44 -22.59
CA LEU A 16 -19.52 36.33 -21.70
C LEU A 16 -20.39 36.77 -20.51
N GLY A 17 -20.18 37.99 -20.00
CA GLY A 17 -21.02 38.57 -18.96
C GLY A 17 -22.45 38.86 -19.42
N ARG A 18 -22.65 39.22 -20.69
CA ARG A 18 -23.99 39.39 -21.29
C ARG A 18 -24.76 38.07 -21.41
N GLU A 19 -24.05 36.98 -21.62
CA GLU A 19 -24.61 35.62 -21.68
C GLU A 19 -24.70 34.94 -20.29
N GLY A 20 -24.45 35.69 -19.20
CA GLY A 20 -24.64 35.22 -17.83
C GLY A 20 -23.53 34.30 -17.29
N VAL A 21 -22.36 34.25 -17.94
CA VAL A 21 -21.23 33.39 -17.54
C VAL A 21 -20.31 34.13 -16.56
N SER A 22 -20.17 33.60 -15.34
CA SER A 22 -19.32 34.17 -14.28
C SER A 22 -17.83 34.08 -14.61
N SER A 23 -17.08 35.14 -14.32
CA SER A 23 -15.65 35.27 -14.63
C SER A 23 -14.69 34.62 -13.63
N VAL A 24 -15.20 33.96 -12.58
CA VAL A 24 -14.39 33.25 -11.59
C VAL A 24 -13.94 31.90 -12.16
N GLY A 25 -12.65 31.78 -12.46
CA GLY A 25 -12.02 30.54 -12.94
C GLY A 25 -11.82 30.43 -14.47
N CYS A 26 -12.13 31.48 -15.24
CA CYS A 26 -12.01 31.44 -16.71
C CYS A 26 -10.63 31.87 -17.25
N LEU A 27 -9.72 32.38 -16.41
CA LEU A 27 -8.45 32.94 -16.89
C LEU A 27 -7.40 31.90 -17.32
N GLU A 28 -7.51 30.65 -16.89
CA GLU A 28 -6.60 29.57 -17.34
C GLU A 28 -7.04 28.89 -18.65
N LYS A 29 -8.13 29.37 -19.29
CA LYS A 29 -8.81 28.66 -20.38
C LYS A 29 -9.13 29.50 -21.62
N ALA A 30 -8.48 30.65 -21.82
CA ALA A 30 -8.62 31.40 -23.08
C ALA A 30 -8.24 30.53 -24.30
N ASP A 31 -7.24 29.66 -24.15
CA ASP A 31 -6.82 28.71 -25.19
C ASP A 31 -7.80 27.54 -25.34
N PHE A 32 -8.49 27.15 -24.27
CA PHE A 32 -9.46 26.06 -24.28
C PHE A 32 -10.76 26.46 -25.02
N VAL A 33 -11.18 27.72 -24.91
CA VAL A 33 -12.35 28.25 -25.64
C VAL A 33 -12.04 28.36 -27.14
N LYS A 34 -10.82 28.78 -27.51
CA LYS A 34 -10.35 28.76 -28.91
C LYS A 34 -10.27 27.34 -29.47
N LEU A 35 -9.83 26.37 -28.67
CA LEU A 35 -9.72 24.97 -29.07
C LEU A 35 -11.09 24.28 -29.22
N ALA A 36 -12.05 24.58 -28.33
CA ALA A 36 -13.42 24.04 -28.36
C ALA A 36 -14.25 24.58 -29.54
N ALA A 37 -14.08 25.86 -29.88
CA ALA A 37 -14.71 26.46 -31.07
C ALA A 37 -14.20 25.83 -32.37
N LYS A 38 -12.91 25.44 -32.42
CA LYS A 38 -12.30 24.73 -33.54
C LYS A 38 -12.82 23.29 -33.69
N THR A 39 -13.18 22.63 -32.60
CA THR A 39 -13.66 21.24 -32.61
C THR A 39 -15.14 21.11 -32.95
N LEU A 40 -15.95 22.11 -32.63
CA LEU A 40 -17.40 22.12 -32.94
C LEU A 40 -17.69 22.38 -34.44
N LEU A 41 -16.79 23.02 -35.17
CA LEU A 41 -16.99 23.37 -36.59
C LEU A 41 -16.40 22.36 -37.58
N ALA A 42 -15.69 21.33 -37.10
CA ALA A 42 -15.06 20.30 -37.93
C ALA A 42 -15.93 19.03 -38.13
N GLY A 43 -17.19 19.04 -37.68
CA GLY A 43 -18.12 17.92 -37.85
C GLY A 43 -18.91 18.01 -39.15
N GLY A 44 -18.46 17.32 -40.20
CA GLY A 44 -19.33 16.93 -41.32
C GLY A 44 -20.03 15.61 -41.00
N GLU A 45 -21.37 15.59 -41.07
CA GLU A 45 -22.15 14.35 -41.02
C GLU A 45 -21.93 13.49 -42.29
N PRO A 46 -22.24 12.18 -42.24
CA PRO A 46 -23.54 11.81 -42.80
C PRO A 46 -24.28 10.70 -42.03
N GLY A 47 -25.62 10.79 -42.05
CA GLY A 47 -26.47 9.65 -42.41
C GLY A 47 -27.25 8.98 -41.27
N ALA A 48 -28.53 9.33 -41.18
CA ALA A 48 -29.53 8.67 -40.36
C ALA A 48 -29.83 7.22 -40.80
N GLY A 49 -30.03 6.32 -39.83
CA GLY A 49 -30.76 5.06 -40.03
C GLY A 49 -30.36 3.92 -39.08
N GLY A 50 -31.25 3.55 -38.16
CA GLY A 50 -31.23 2.23 -37.50
C GLY A 50 -31.16 2.26 -35.97
N ALA A 51 -32.34 2.20 -35.33
CA ALA A 51 -32.50 2.03 -33.89
C ALA A 51 -32.02 0.65 -33.42
N GLY A 52 -31.30 0.61 -32.29
CA GLY A 52 -30.96 -0.62 -31.58
C GLY A 52 -30.36 -0.32 -30.20
N ARG A 53 -31.23 -0.21 -29.18
CA ARG A 53 -30.85 -0.11 -27.76
C ARG A 53 -29.99 -1.31 -27.35
N ALA A 54 -28.82 -1.07 -26.76
CA ALA A 54 -28.09 -2.06 -25.96
C ALA A 54 -27.69 -1.45 -24.59
N PRO A 55 -27.92 -2.16 -23.46
CA PRO A 55 -27.73 -1.63 -22.12
C PRO A 55 -26.29 -1.80 -21.61
N SER A 56 -25.87 -0.82 -20.82
CA SER A 56 -24.71 -0.88 -19.94
C SER A 56 -24.90 -1.96 -18.87
N ARG A 57 -23.97 -2.91 -18.77
CA ARG A 57 -23.74 -3.74 -17.58
C ARG A 57 -22.39 -4.44 -17.66
N SER A 58 -21.50 -4.09 -16.72
CA SER A 58 -20.25 -4.76 -16.44
C SER A 58 -20.52 -6.20 -15.96
N PRO A 59 -19.84 -7.25 -16.46
CA PRO A 59 -20.09 -8.60 -15.98
C PRO A 59 -19.31 -8.87 -14.69
N SER A 60 -20.05 -9.01 -13.59
CA SER A 60 -19.63 -9.74 -12.40
C SER A 60 -19.54 -11.23 -12.73
N ILE A 61 -18.40 -11.86 -12.45
CA ILE A 61 -18.19 -13.30 -12.62
C ILE A 61 -19.06 -14.06 -11.60
N ARG A 62 -20.16 -14.66 -12.09
CA ARG A 62 -20.91 -15.73 -11.43
C ARG A 62 -20.52 -17.05 -12.09
N SER A 63 -20.09 -18.02 -11.31
CA SER A 63 -19.96 -19.42 -11.73
C SER A 63 -21.13 -20.18 -11.13
N ASP A 64 -21.98 -20.74 -11.98
CA ASP A 64 -23.12 -21.57 -11.59
C ASP A 64 -23.17 -22.78 -12.54
N TRP A 65 -23.46 -23.94 -11.95
CA TRP A 65 -23.78 -25.25 -12.53
C TRP A 65 -22.65 -26.23 -12.91
N SER A 66 -22.49 -27.18 -11.98
CA SER A 66 -22.51 -28.63 -12.19
C SER A 66 -23.24 -29.12 -13.45
N GLN A 67 -22.63 -30.07 -14.16
CA GLN A 67 -23.33 -31.24 -14.68
C GLN A 67 -22.37 -32.39 -14.97
N ASP A 68 -22.86 -33.58 -14.63
CA ASP A 68 -22.24 -34.89 -14.67
C ASP A 68 -21.65 -35.28 -16.02
N GLN A 69 -20.48 -35.92 -16.01
CA GLN A 69 -20.20 -37.03 -16.93
C GLN A 69 -19.30 -38.10 -16.29
N GLU A 70 -19.56 -39.32 -16.74
CA GLU A 70 -19.40 -40.59 -16.07
C GLU A 70 -17.96 -41.11 -16.02
N LYS A 71 -17.73 -41.99 -15.04
CA LYS A 71 -16.53 -42.83 -14.89
C LYS A 71 -16.40 -43.82 -16.05
N PRO A 72 -15.17 -44.32 -16.27
CA PRO A 72 -14.96 -45.73 -15.94
C PRO A 72 -13.71 -45.99 -15.08
N LYS A 73 -13.75 -47.16 -14.44
CA LYS A 73 -12.83 -47.71 -13.43
C LYS A 73 -11.81 -48.69 -14.06
N PRO A 74 -10.84 -49.22 -13.29
CA PRO A 74 -9.43 -49.27 -13.66
C PRO A 74 -8.96 -50.63 -14.22
N VAL A 75 -7.74 -50.66 -14.75
CA VAL A 75 -6.98 -51.88 -15.05
C VAL A 75 -5.74 -51.93 -14.15
N GLU A 76 -5.63 -53.02 -13.40
CA GLU A 76 -4.48 -53.41 -12.57
C GLU A 76 -3.31 -53.94 -13.43
N ALA A 77 -2.09 -53.77 -12.91
CA ALA A 77 -0.85 -54.54 -13.08
C ALA A 77 0.34 -53.55 -13.08
N GLU A 78 1.51 -53.78 -12.52
CA GLU A 78 2.04 -54.91 -11.77
C GLU A 78 3.28 -54.43 -10.98
N ARG A 79 3.66 -55.27 -10.02
CA ARG A 79 4.79 -55.13 -9.11
C ARG A 79 6.13 -54.98 -9.84
N SER A 80 7.03 -54.18 -9.29
CA SER A 80 8.45 -54.56 -9.28
C SER A 80 9.16 -54.09 -8.01
N ARG A 81 9.80 -55.07 -7.37
CA ARG A 81 10.61 -54.99 -6.16
C ARG A 81 12.05 -54.63 -6.54
N SER A 82 12.70 -53.79 -5.75
CA SER A 82 14.15 -53.91 -5.48
C SER A 82 14.47 -53.12 -4.19
N ARG A 83 14.65 -53.84 -3.08
CA ARG A 83 15.92 -54.34 -2.52
C ARG A 83 16.74 -53.25 -1.83
N SER A 84 16.49 -53.22 -0.53
CA SER A 84 17.33 -52.80 0.59
C SER A 84 18.82 -53.10 0.43
N ARG A 85 19.64 -52.15 0.87
CA ARG A 85 20.96 -52.44 1.47
C ARG A 85 21.08 -51.73 2.81
N SER A 86 21.05 -52.57 3.83
CA SER A 86 21.36 -52.31 5.22
C SER A 86 22.88 -52.24 5.44
N ARG A 87 23.32 -51.24 6.21
CA ARG A 87 24.48 -51.26 7.12
C ARG A 87 24.11 -50.24 8.20
N GLY A 88 24.15 -50.50 9.49
CA GLY A 88 24.80 -51.52 10.29
C GLY A 88 25.06 -50.83 11.62
N ASN A 89 24.27 -51.20 12.62
CA ASN A 89 24.18 -50.61 13.95
C ASN A 89 25.48 -50.82 14.75
N LYS A 90 25.93 -49.82 15.52
CA LYS A 90 26.77 -50.00 16.72
C LYS A 90 26.39 -49.00 17.81
N ASP A 91 25.59 -49.51 18.74
CA ASP A 91 25.64 -49.40 20.19
C ASP A 91 26.06 -48.08 20.87
N SER A 92 25.03 -47.46 21.45
CA SER A 92 24.91 -47.01 22.85
C SER A 92 26.17 -46.71 23.66
N ARG A 93 26.25 -45.47 24.16
CA ARG A 93 26.54 -45.19 25.57
C ARG A 93 25.93 -43.86 26.00
N SER A 94 25.13 -43.94 27.05
CA SER A 94 24.44 -42.89 27.77
C SER A 94 25.39 -41.88 28.42
N ALA A 95 25.15 -40.59 28.21
CA ALA A 95 25.55 -39.53 29.12
C ALA A 95 24.43 -38.48 29.20
N SER A 96 23.73 -38.53 30.31
CA SER A 96 22.66 -37.61 30.69
C SER A 96 23.22 -36.30 31.22
N ARG A 97 22.48 -35.22 30.94
CA ARG A 97 22.38 -33.94 31.68
C ARG A 97 23.45 -32.87 31.46
N GLY A 98 23.11 -31.96 30.55
CA GLY A 98 23.59 -30.58 30.52
C GLY A 98 22.54 -29.72 29.80
N ARG A 99 21.45 -29.41 30.51
CA ARG A 99 20.33 -28.60 30.02
C ARG A 99 20.81 -27.15 29.87
N ALA A 100 21.37 -26.81 28.71
CA ALA A 100 21.66 -25.42 28.36
C ALA A 100 20.32 -24.70 28.16
N GLU A 101 20.02 -23.77 29.08
CA GLU A 101 18.89 -22.86 28.97
C GLU A 101 18.92 -22.15 27.61
N GLU A 102 17.92 -22.45 26.79
CA GLU A 102 17.60 -21.71 25.59
C GLU A 102 17.23 -20.28 25.98
N ARG A 103 18.23 -19.38 25.98
CA ARG A 103 18.00 -17.94 26.06
C ARG A 103 17.13 -17.52 24.87
N SER A 104 15.92 -17.09 25.19
CA SER A 104 15.02 -16.34 24.33
C SER A 104 15.78 -15.33 23.45
N PRO A 105 15.40 -15.13 22.18
CA PRO A 105 16.00 -14.08 21.37
C PRO A 105 15.69 -12.74 22.06
N SER A 106 16.73 -12.17 22.68
CA SER A 106 16.67 -10.87 23.33
C SER A 106 16.11 -9.86 22.34
N LYS A 107 15.25 -8.95 22.83
CA LYS A 107 14.93 -7.67 22.17
C LYS A 107 16.19 -7.16 21.44
N PRO A 108 16.09 -6.58 20.23
CA PRO A 108 17.26 -6.00 19.58
C PRO A 108 17.97 -5.15 20.63
N LYS A 109 19.21 -5.55 20.97
CA LYS A 109 19.92 -4.89 22.06
C LYS A 109 20.01 -3.43 21.65
N LYS A 110 19.34 -2.58 22.42
CA LYS A 110 19.39 -1.14 22.20
C LYS A 110 20.88 -0.75 22.13
N PRO A 111 21.29 0.12 21.20
CA PRO A 111 22.64 0.62 21.13
C PRO A 111 23.14 1.09 22.50
N ALA A 112 24.45 0.99 22.74
CA ALA A 112 25.04 1.35 24.04
C ALA A 112 24.75 2.81 24.44
N ASP A 113 24.48 3.68 23.47
CA ASP A 113 24.21 5.09 23.63
C ASP A 113 22.70 5.44 23.56
N TRP A 114 21.83 4.42 23.59
CA TRP A 114 20.39 4.61 23.64
C TRP A 114 19.98 5.25 24.96
N SER A 115 19.37 6.43 24.89
CA SER A 115 18.84 7.15 26.05
C SER A 115 17.55 7.87 25.69
N VAL A 116 17.02 8.63 26.65
CA VAL A 116 15.82 9.44 26.55
C VAL A 116 16.18 10.88 26.90
N ASP A 117 15.78 11.81 26.03
CA ASP A 117 15.89 13.24 26.24
C ASP A 117 14.48 13.83 26.34
N THR A 118 14.23 14.63 27.37
CA THR A 118 12.94 15.35 27.53
C THR A 118 13.16 16.84 27.32
N VAL A 119 12.33 17.46 26.47
CA VAL A 119 12.35 18.89 26.20
C VAL A 119 11.02 19.49 26.65
N LYS A 120 11.07 20.46 27.57
CA LYS A 120 9.89 21.26 27.91
C LYS A 120 9.63 22.25 26.78
N ILE A 121 8.39 22.35 26.36
CA ILE A 121 7.96 23.19 25.25
C ILE A 121 6.83 24.12 25.69
N SER A 122 6.60 25.22 24.99
CA SER A 122 5.44 26.09 25.27
C SER A 122 4.15 25.47 24.70
N ALA A 123 2.99 25.99 25.12
CA ALA A 123 1.71 25.61 24.52
C ALA A 123 1.65 25.94 23.02
N ASP A 124 2.29 27.03 22.60
CA ASP A 124 2.37 27.44 21.20
C ASP A 124 3.30 26.51 20.39
N ASP A 125 4.40 26.05 21.00
CA ASP A 125 5.29 25.04 20.39
C ASP A 125 4.59 23.69 20.25
N ALA A 126 3.83 23.28 21.27
CA ALA A 126 3.01 22.08 21.21
C ALA A 126 1.95 22.20 20.11
N ALA A 127 1.31 23.37 19.98
CA ALA A 127 0.39 23.66 18.88
C ALA A 127 1.08 23.63 17.51
N ALA A 128 2.34 24.09 17.39
CA ALA A 128 3.11 24.05 16.16
C ALA A 128 3.46 22.60 15.75
N LEU A 129 3.86 21.76 16.70
CA LEU A 129 4.15 20.35 16.49
C LEU A 129 2.89 19.51 16.22
N THR A 130 1.72 19.96 16.66
CA THR A 130 0.42 19.34 16.38
C THR A 130 -0.32 19.97 15.20
N PHE A 131 0.22 21.03 14.58
CA PHE A 131 -0.46 21.75 13.51
C PHE A 131 -0.57 20.90 12.24
N GLY A 132 -1.81 20.71 11.77
CA GLY A 132 -2.17 19.76 10.72
C GLY A 132 -2.76 18.49 11.31
N ALA A 133 -4.01 18.18 10.94
CA ALA A 133 -4.79 17.09 11.52
C ALA A 133 -3.95 15.79 11.72
N GLY A 134 -3.80 15.38 12.99
CA GLY A 134 -3.31 14.05 13.39
C GLY A 134 -1.85 13.94 13.85
N GLY A 135 -1.14 15.03 14.19
CA GLY A 135 0.24 14.92 14.71
C GLY A 135 1.29 14.52 13.65
N ARG A 136 1.04 14.84 12.38
CA ARG A 136 1.93 14.45 11.27
C ARG A 136 3.34 15.05 11.37
N THR A 137 3.47 16.22 12.01
CA THR A 137 4.75 16.91 12.13
C THR A 137 5.69 16.20 13.11
N THR A 138 5.19 15.70 14.24
CA THR A 138 6.00 14.88 15.16
C THR A 138 6.38 13.54 14.53
N GLU A 139 5.45 12.90 13.81
CA GLU A 139 5.74 11.69 13.04
C GLU A 139 6.82 11.94 11.98
N ARG A 140 6.77 13.09 11.31
CA ARG A 140 7.78 13.49 10.33
C ARG A 140 9.14 13.68 11.00
N ILE A 141 9.22 14.39 12.12
CA ILE A 141 10.47 14.56 12.86
C ILE A 141 11.04 13.19 13.27
N ALA A 142 10.21 12.29 13.81
CA ALA A 142 10.61 10.93 14.15
C ALA A 142 11.18 10.19 12.93
N ARG A 143 10.51 10.28 11.78
CA ARG A 143 10.92 9.64 10.53
C ARG A 143 12.26 10.16 10.00
N VAL A 144 12.44 11.49 9.95
CA VAL A 144 13.65 12.12 9.39
C VAL A 144 14.85 11.94 10.33
N SER A 145 14.63 11.97 11.64
CA SER A 145 15.69 11.83 12.66
C SER A 145 16.01 10.38 13.00
N GLU A 146 15.17 9.43 12.60
CA GLU A 146 15.21 8.03 13.01
C GLU A 146 15.08 7.81 14.53
N ALA A 147 14.60 8.84 15.26
CA ALA A 147 14.32 8.78 16.69
C ALA A 147 12.87 8.40 16.96
N GLU A 148 12.60 7.84 18.14
CA GLU A 148 11.25 7.78 18.70
C GLU A 148 10.91 9.15 19.30
N VAL A 149 9.92 9.84 18.75
CA VAL A 149 9.50 11.16 19.23
C VAL A 149 8.04 11.08 19.70
N GLU A 150 7.81 11.42 20.97
CA GLU A 150 6.50 11.39 21.62
C GLU A 150 6.20 12.76 22.20
N LEU A 151 5.05 13.33 21.83
CA LEU A 151 4.59 14.61 22.34
C LEU A 151 3.52 14.37 23.40
N MET A 152 3.78 14.83 24.62
CA MET A 152 2.86 14.78 25.75
C MET A 152 2.15 16.12 25.88
N ASP A 153 1.08 16.31 25.09
CA ASP A 153 0.36 17.59 24.96
C ASP A 153 -0.10 18.18 26.31
N LYS A 154 -0.55 17.33 27.24
CA LYS A 154 -1.03 17.77 28.57
C LYS A 154 0.09 18.25 29.48
N GLU A 155 1.28 17.68 29.31
CA GLU A 155 2.45 17.97 30.15
C GLU A 155 3.37 19.01 29.50
N LEU A 156 3.11 19.38 28.24
CA LEU A 156 3.95 20.26 27.43
C LEU A 156 5.42 19.79 27.39
N VAL A 157 5.59 18.48 27.19
CA VAL A 157 6.90 17.82 27.11
C VAL A 157 7.00 17.04 25.81
N LEU A 158 8.12 17.24 25.10
CA LEU A 158 8.54 16.43 23.97
C LEU A 158 9.59 15.42 24.45
N GLU A 159 9.26 14.14 24.40
CA GLU A 159 10.16 13.05 24.75
C GLU A 159 10.79 12.46 23.47
N ILE A 160 12.12 12.32 23.47
CA ILE A 160 12.90 11.85 22.32
C ILE A 160 13.77 10.68 22.78
N ARG A 161 13.59 9.50 22.17
CA ARG A 161 14.39 8.30 22.46
C ARG A 161 15.16 7.89 21.20
N GLY A 162 16.41 7.46 21.38
CA GLY A 162 17.27 7.11 20.25
C GLY A 162 18.74 7.04 20.66
N THR A 163 19.63 6.90 19.68
CA THR A 163 21.07 7.13 19.83
C THR A 163 21.37 8.62 20.07
N VAL A 164 22.58 8.96 20.52
CA VAL A 164 22.95 10.36 20.78
C VAL A 164 22.75 11.23 19.54
N ILE A 165 23.13 10.72 18.35
CA ILE A 165 22.97 11.44 17.09
C ILE A 165 21.50 11.58 16.67
N GLN A 166 20.69 10.53 16.85
CA GLN A 166 19.25 10.57 16.55
C GLN A 166 18.53 11.60 17.43
N ARG A 167 18.84 11.61 18.74
CA ARG A 167 18.24 12.58 19.67
C ARG A 167 18.67 14.02 19.36
N ARG A 168 19.94 14.24 19.02
CA ARG A 168 20.45 15.56 18.60
C ARG A 168 19.73 16.06 17.34
N ARG A 169 19.60 15.21 16.31
CA ARG A 169 18.87 15.52 15.07
C ARG A 169 17.39 15.83 15.34
N ALA A 170 16.71 14.98 16.10
CA ALA A 170 15.30 15.19 16.45
C ALA A 170 15.07 16.53 17.19
N ARG A 171 15.94 16.87 18.15
CA ARG A 171 15.89 18.17 18.85
C ARG A 171 16.11 19.33 17.89
N LYS A 172 17.09 19.23 17.00
CA LYS A 172 17.39 20.23 15.98
C LYS A 172 16.17 20.47 15.08
N TYR A 173 15.59 19.40 14.54
CA TYR A 173 14.42 19.47 13.66
C TYR A 173 13.18 20.03 14.36
N ALA A 174 12.91 19.59 15.59
CA ALA A 174 11.81 20.14 16.40
C ALA A 174 12.00 21.65 16.63
N GLY A 175 13.23 22.08 16.95
CA GLY A 175 13.56 23.49 17.11
C GLY A 175 13.35 24.31 15.83
N ILE A 176 13.71 23.76 14.66
CA ILE A 176 13.47 24.40 13.36
C ILE A 176 11.97 24.61 13.14
N VAL A 177 11.15 23.57 13.35
CA VAL A 177 9.69 23.64 13.15
C VAL A 177 9.04 24.66 14.09
N MET A 178 9.42 24.66 15.37
CA MET A 178 8.89 25.61 16.36
C MET A 178 9.20 27.05 15.96
N LYS A 179 10.44 27.32 15.55
CA LYS A 179 10.91 28.67 15.20
C LYS A 179 10.44 29.16 13.84
N GLN A 180 10.04 28.27 12.93
CA GLN A 180 9.57 28.64 11.59
C GLN A 180 8.34 29.58 11.61
N ARG A 181 7.56 29.59 12.70
CA ARG A 181 6.46 30.54 12.91
C ARG A 181 6.90 31.93 13.34
N MET A 182 8.07 32.05 13.97
CA MET A 182 8.57 33.32 14.52
C MET A 182 9.35 34.15 13.51
N GLY A 183 9.52 33.64 12.29
CA GLY A 183 10.22 34.32 11.20
C GLY A 183 11.27 33.42 10.54
N PRO A 184 11.97 33.93 9.51
CA PRO A 184 13.04 33.22 8.83
C PRO A 184 14.16 32.85 9.81
N HIS A 185 14.57 31.57 9.80
CA HIS A 185 15.54 31.04 10.75
C HIS A 185 16.93 31.01 10.13
N LEU A 186 17.89 31.70 10.75
CA LEU A 186 19.31 31.59 10.40
C LEU A 186 19.80 30.17 10.74
N VAL A 187 20.32 29.44 9.75
CA VAL A 187 21.09 28.22 9.97
C VAL A 187 22.54 28.62 10.26
N THR A 188 23.05 28.22 11.43
CA THR A 188 24.47 28.39 11.82
C THR A 188 25.28 27.16 11.41
N ASP A 189 26.62 27.25 11.39
CA ASP A 189 27.50 26.14 11.00
C ASP A 189 27.36 24.90 11.92
N ASP A 190 26.82 25.07 13.13
CA ASP A 190 26.57 23.98 14.10
C ASP A 190 25.43 23.02 13.69
N PHE A 191 24.74 23.29 12.57
CA PHE A 191 23.58 22.53 12.11
C PHE A 191 23.92 21.30 11.27
N ASP A 192 25.16 21.13 10.77
CA ASP A 192 25.51 19.98 9.95
C ASP A 192 25.96 18.78 10.81
N ASP A 193 25.04 17.85 11.06
CA ASP A 193 25.33 16.56 11.71
C ASP A 193 25.59 15.46 10.65
N GLY A 194 26.08 15.83 9.45
CA GLY A 194 26.17 14.99 8.25
C GLY A 194 24.82 14.73 7.58
N ASP A 195 23.79 15.43 8.03
CA ASP A 195 22.38 15.25 7.69
C ASP A 195 21.80 16.40 6.88
N LEU A 196 22.63 17.34 6.39
CA LEU A 196 22.22 18.54 5.67
C LEU A 196 22.71 18.51 4.21
N THR A 197 21.85 19.00 3.32
CA THR A 197 22.20 19.42 1.95
C THR A 197 21.59 20.79 1.72
N VAL A 198 22.39 21.76 1.28
CA VAL A 198 21.90 23.10 0.94
C VAL A 198 21.84 23.25 -0.57
N LEU A 199 20.70 23.66 -1.09
CA LEU A 199 20.46 23.90 -2.52
C LEU A 199 20.12 25.37 -2.76
N SER A 200 20.77 25.99 -3.73
CA SER A 200 20.40 27.34 -4.19
C SER A 200 19.16 27.25 -5.10
N VAL A 201 18.13 28.04 -4.82
CA VAL A 201 16.91 28.13 -5.62
C VAL A 201 16.76 29.56 -6.14
N PRO A 202 16.69 29.76 -7.48
CA PRO A 202 16.50 31.10 -8.04
C PRO A 202 15.22 31.76 -7.53
N PRO A 203 15.24 33.09 -7.23
CA PRO A 203 14.13 33.77 -6.56
C PRO A 203 12.81 33.66 -7.35
N ASP A 204 12.87 33.75 -8.68
CA ASP A 204 11.71 33.66 -9.58
C ASP A 204 11.02 32.29 -9.56
N VAL A 205 11.69 31.26 -9.03
CA VAL A 205 11.23 29.87 -9.07
C VAL A 205 10.84 29.36 -7.67
N VAL A 206 11.21 30.08 -6.60
CA VAL A 206 10.91 29.70 -5.21
C VAL A 206 9.42 29.44 -5.00
N GLY A 207 8.55 30.34 -5.46
CA GLY A 207 7.10 30.18 -5.31
C GLY A 207 6.55 28.93 -5.99
N TYR A 208 7.15 28.53 -7.12
CA TYR A 208 6.78 27.31 -7.85
C TYR A 208 7.25 26.05 -7.11
N VAL A 209 8.49 26.04 -6.61
CA VAL A 209 9.06 24.94 -5.83
C VAL A 209 8.32 24.76 -4.50
N GLN A 210 7.96 25.86 -3.84
CA GLN A 210 7.20 25.83 -2.59
C GLN A 210 5.77 25.33 -2.83
N GLY A 211 5.14 25.78 -3.92
CA GLY A 211 3.73 25.53 -4.20
C GLY A 211 2.79 26.29 -3.26
N GLN A 212 1.50 26.34 -3.62
CA GLN A 212 0.51 27.03 -2.79
C GLN A 212 0.49 26.41 -1.38
N GLY A 213 0.72 27.25 -0.35
CA GLY A 213 0.77 26.82 1.04
C GLY A 213 1.88 25.82 1.39
N GLY A 214 2.94 25.71 0.57
CA GLY A 214 4.01 24.73 0.76
C GLY A 214 3.66 23.31 0.30
N SER A 215 2.58 23.13 -0.47
CA SER A 215 2.07 21.81 -0.86
C SER A 215 3.06 20.95 -1.66
N VAL A 216 3.85 21.57 -2.55
CA VAL A 216 4.84 20.86 -3.37
C VAL A 216 6.00 20.37 -2.50
N LEU A 217 6.59 21.26 -1.68
CA LEU A 217 7.64 20.87 -0.75
C LEU A 217 7.19 19.78 0.21
N ARG A 218 5.99 19.89 0.79
CA ARG A 218 5.44 18.87 1.70
C ARG A 218 5.29 17.51 1.03
N SER A 219 4.89 17.49 -0.24
CA SER A 219 4.81 16.25 -1.03
C SER A 219 6.18 15.62 -1.25
N ILE A 220 7.21 16.43 -1.55
CA ILE A 220 8.60 15.98 -1.69
C ILE A 220 9.16 15.44 -0.37
N GLU A 221 8.92 16.15 0.74
CA GLU A 221 9.29 15.73 2.10
C GLU A 221 8.65 14.39 2.49
N GLU A 222 7.36 14.22 2.20
CA GLU A 222 6.62 12.98 2.49
C GLU A 222 7.13 11.79 1.67
N GLU A 223 7.43 12.00 0.40
CA GLU A 223 7.92 10.96 -0.50
C GLU A 223 9.33 10.48 -0.13
N TRP A 224 10.22 11.41 0.20
CA TRP A 224 11.64 11.10 0.44
C TRP A 224 12.02 10.99 1.92
N GLY A 225 11.08 11.28 2.83
CA GLY A 225 11.35 11.27 4.26
C GLY A 225 12.40 12.31 4.66
N THR A 226 12.22 13.55 4.19
CA THR A 226 13.12 14.67 4.48
C THR A 226 12.38 15.82 5.18
N LEU A 227 13.15 16.75 5.73
CA LEU A 227 12.65 18.03 6.23
C LEU A 227 13.31 19.15 5.42
N MET A 228 12.50 20.04 4.85
CA MET A 228 12.96 21.05 3.90
C MET A 228 12.54 22.45 4.35
N VAL A 229 13.51 23.35 4.51
CA VAL A 229 13.27 24.71 5.02
C VAL A 229 14.11 25.72 4.25
N PHE A 230 13.50 26.83 3.83
CA PHE A 230 14.24 27.97 3.31
C PHE A 230 14.90 28.74 4.46
N ILE A 231 16.19 29.00 4.34
CA ILE A 231 17.03 29.52 5.43
C ILE A 231 17.41 31.00 5.23
N ASP A 232 17.11 31.56 4.06
CA ASP A 232 17.39 32.96 3.77
C ASP A 232 16.18 33.85 4.07
N THR A 233 16.49 35.02 4.62
CA THR A 233 15.51 36.05 5.00
C THR A 233 15.25 37.03 3.84
N ASP A 234 16.15 37.08 2.86
CA ASP A 234 16.14 38.05 1.77
C ASP A 234 15.55 37.44 0.49
N LEU A 235 14.34 37.90 0.14
CA LEU A 235 13.59 37.45 -1.03
C LEU A 235 14.18 37.94 -2.37
N SER A 236 15.13 38.88 -2.34
CA SER A 236 15.74 39.47 -3.54
C SER A 236 16.91 38.65 -4.10
N ARG A 237 17.41 37.66 -3.36
CA ARG A 237 18.54 36.81 -3.75
C ARG A 237 18.10 35.37 -3.97
N ALA A 238 18.97 34.57 -4.61
CA ALA A 238 18.76 33.13 -4.66
C ALA A 238 18.61 32.58 -3.25
N GLN A 239 17.49 31.91 -2.99
CA GLN A 239 17.16 31.42 -1.66
C GLN A 239 17.78 30.05 -1.46
N ARG A 240 18.45 29.87 -0.33
CA ARG A 240 19.00 28.59 0.10
C ARG A 240 17.91 27.74 0.73
N LEU A 241 17.73 26.56 0.18
CA LEU A 241 16.86 25.52 0.68
C LEU A 241 17.70 24.48 1.42
N ALA A 242 17.56 24.41 2.73
CA ALA A 242 18.14 23.35 3.55
C ALA A 242 17.26 22.10 3.48
N ILE A 243 17.87 20.98 3.12
CA ILE A 243 17.25 19.66 3.04
C ILE A 243 17.91 18.78 4.10
N PHE A 244 17.14 18.31 5.08
CA PHE A 244 17.59 17.43 6.14
C PHE A 244 17.08 16.01 5.94
N GLY A 245 17.89 15.01 6.29
CA GLY A 245 17.48 13.59 6.28
C GLY A 245 18.62 12.64 5.90
N SER A 246 18.30 11.42 5.48
CA SER A 246 19.30 10.45 5.00
C SER A 246 19.93 10.86 3.67
N VAL A 247 21.13 10.37 3.33
CA VAL A 247 21.80 10.68 2.04
C VAL A 247 20.88 10.38 0.86
N LYS A 248 20.19 9.23 0.88
CA LYS A 248 19.22 8.85 -0.16
C LYS A 248 18.03 9.80 -0.21
N GLY A 249 17.44 10.13 0.95
CA GLY A 249 16.31 11.06 1.04
C GLY A 249 16.67 12.45 0.54
N ARG A 250 17.78 13.01 1.02
CA ARG A 250 18.25 14.34 0.60
C ARG A 250 18.51 14.41 -0.89
N ARG A 251 19.16 13.40 -1.45
CA ARG A 251 19.44 13.33 -2.89
C ARG A 251 18.16 13.26 -3.72
N GLY A 252 17.20 12.44 -3.30
CA GLY A 252 15.91 12.35 -3.99
C GLY A 252 15.11 13.66 -3.94
N SER A 253 15.08 14.32 -2.79
CA SER A 253 14.45 15.64 -2.63
C SER A 253 15.13 16.70 -3.47
N GLU A 254 16.46 16.75 -3.44
CA GLU A 254 17.28 17.68 -4.22
C GLU A 254 17.00 17.55 -5.73
N LEU A 255 17.05 16.33 -6.27
CA LEU A 255 16.82 16.10 -7.69
C LEU A 255 15.39 16.46 -8.11
N LYS A 256 14.40 16.26 -7.23
CA LYS A 256 13.03 16.72 -7.48
C LYS A 256 12.91 18.23 -7.52
N VAL A 257 13.56 18.93 -6.59
CA VAL A 257 13.59 20.39 -6.62
C VAL A 257 14.29 20.87 -7.88
N LEU A 258 15.43 20.28 -8.25
CA LEU A 258 16.13 20.62 -9.48
C LEU A 258 15.28 20.37 -10.74
N SER A 259 14.52 19.27 -10.78
CA SER A 259 13.57 19.00 -11.87
C SER A 259 12.48 20.07 -11.96
N ALA A 260 11.94 20.51 -10.81
CA ALA A 260 10.98 21.61 -10.77
C ALA A 260 11.60 22.95 -11.19
N VAL A 261 12.85 23.21 -10.78
CA VAL A 261 13.58 24.42 -11.17
C VAL A 261 13.84 24.42 -12.67
N GLU A 262 14.37 23.33 -13.21
CA GLU A 262 14.65 23.16 -14.63
C GLU A 262 13.39 23.31 -15.49
N THR A 263 12.21 22.90 -14.98
CA THR A 263 10.93 23.07 -15.68
C THR A 263 10.54 24.54 -15.83
N LYS A 264 10.93 25.40 -14.87
CA LYS A 264 10.60 26.83 -14.88
C LYS A 264 11.73 27.69 -15.45
N MET A 265 12.97 27.24 -15.32
CA MET A 265 14.19 27.90 -15.76
C MET A 265 15.09 26.87 -16.45
N ASN A 266 14.86 26.69 -17.75
CA ASN A 266 15.66 25.76 -18.56
C ASN A 266 17.14 26.15 -18.56
N GLY A 267 18.03 25.17 -18.48
CA GLY A 267 19.48 25.34 -18.47
C GLY A 267 20.09 25.59 -17.09
N TYR A 268 19.28 25.69 -16.03
CA TYR A 268 19.78 25.88 -14.68
C TYR A 268 20.63 24.69 -14.22
N PHE A 269 20.19 23.46 -14.51
CA PHE A 269 20.91 22.24 -14.13
C PHE A 269 22.32 22.18 -14.72
N HIS A 270 22.54 22.70 -15.93
CA HIS A 270 23.87 22.74 -16.53
C HIS A 270 24.86 23.56 -15.69
N GLN A 271 24.40 24.63 -15.04
CA GLN A 271 25.25 25.51 -14.23
C GLN A 271 25.70 24.82 -12.94
N VAL A 272 24.82 24.01 -12.34
CA VAL A 272 25.09 23.33 -11.06
C VAL A 272 25.57 21.89 -11.22
N ARG A 273 25.55 21.33 -12.45
CA ARG A 273 25.75 19.90 -12.74
C ARG A 273 26.93 19.29 -12.00
N GLU A 274 28.12 19.86 -12.14
CA GLU A 274 29.34 19.32 -11.52
C GLU A 274 29.27 19.28 -10.00
N GLU A 275 28.64 20.29 -9.37
CA GLU A 275 28.41 20.30 -7.93
C GLU A 275 27.47 19.15 -7.52
N ILE A 276 26.37 18.97 -8.27
CA ILE A 276 25.37 17.94 -7.99
C ILE A 276 26.00 16.54 -8.11
N LEU A 277 26.81 16.28 -9.14
CA LEU A 277 27.42 14.97 -9.39
C LEU A 277 28.45 14.57 -8.33
N ASN A 278 29.15 15.53 -7.73
CA ASN A 278 30.24 15.26 -6.80
C ASN A 278 29.81 15.26 -5.32
N ARG A 279 28.67 15.87 -4.96
CA ARG A 279 28.32 16.19 -3.55
C ARG A 279 28.26 15.01 -2.57
N ASP A 280 27.82 13.82 -2.98
CA ASP A 280 27.64 12.66 -2.08
C ASP A 280 28.50 11.44 -2.43
N LYS A 281 29.54 11.64 -3.24
CA LYS A 281 30.40 10.55 -3.69
C LYS A 281 31.01 9.81 -2.49
N GLY A 282 30.75 8.50 -2.41
CA GLY A 282 31.25 7.61 -1.35
C GLY A 282 30.62 7.80 0.03
N LYS A 283 29.50 8.53 0.17
CA LYS A 283 28.85 8.77 1.47
C LYS A 283 27.96 7.64 1.98
N ASP A 284 27.80 6.55 1.25
CA ASP A 284 27.12 5.36 1.75
C ASP A 284 28.09 4.42 2.49
N PRO A 285 27.58 3.48 3.30
CA PRO A 285 28.45 2.55 4.04
C PRO A 285 29.39 1.71 3.17
N SER A 286 29.05 1.47 1.89
CA SER A 286 29.93 0.73 0.97
C SER A 286 30.98 1.60 0.29
N GLY A 287 30.88 2.93 0.41
CA GLY A 287 31.75 3.89 -0.29
C GLY A 287 31.55 3.92 -1.81
N THR A 288 30.48 3.31 -2.34
CA THR A 288 30.22 3.22 -3.78
C THR A 288 29.15 4.19 -4.30
N TRP A 289 28.57 4.98 -3.41
CA TRP A 289 27.57 5.99 -3.76
C TRP A 289 28.13 7.01 -4.74
N GLY A 290 27.31 7.41 -5.68
CA GLY A 290 27.64 8.40 -6.69
C GLY A 290 26.42 8.73 -7.53
N THR A 291 26.65 9.58 -8.52
CA THR A 291 25.63 10.06 -9.44
C THR A 291 26.16 9.97 -10.87
N ASP A 292 25.40 9.32 -11.74
CA ASP A 292 25.65 9.21 -13.17
C ASP A 292 24.58 10.01 -13.93
N THR A 293 24.87 10.40 -15.16
CA THR A 293 23.90 11.07 -16.05
C THR A 293 23.80 10.37 -17.38
N MET A 294 22.61 10.40 -17.98
CA MET A 294 22.36 9.99 -19.36
C MET A 294 21.52 11.07 -20.04
N THR A 295 21.93 11.51 -21.23
CA THR A 295 21.19 12.51 -22.01
C THR A 295 20.26 11.81 -22.99
N PHE A 296 19.01 12.24 -23.04
CA PHE A 296 18.04 11.77 -24.04
C PHE A 296 18.32 12.43 -25.39
N LYS A 297 18.10 11.70 -26.49
CA LYS A 297 18.31 12.24 -27.85
C LYS A 297 17.23 13.24 -28.23
N ASP A 298 15.99 12.95 -27.86
CA ASP A 298 14.81 13.74 -28.25
C ASP A 298 13.68 13.67 -27.21
N GLU A 299 12.67 14.52 -27.40
CA GLU A 299 11.51 14.62 -26.51
C GLU A 299 10.65 13.34 -26.49
N GLY A 300 10.74 12.51 -27.54
CA GLY A 300 10.06 11.22 -27.62
C GLY A 300 10.68 10.20 -26.66
N GLU A 301 12.01 10.08 -26.62
CA GLU A 301 12.72 9.18 -25.71
C GLU A 301 12.40 9.51 -24.23
N ILE A 302 12.42 10.79 -23.85
CA ILE A 302 12.08 11.21 -22.48
C ILE A 302 10.60 10.99 -22.17
N SER A 303 9.68 11.28 -23.09
CA SER A 303 8.25 11.05 -22.90
C SER A 303 7.94 9.57 -22.66
N TYR A 304 8.58 8.69 -23.42
CA TYR A 304 8.47 7.24 -23.24
C TYR A 304 9.08 6.77 -21.91
N ALA A 305 10.30 7.22 -21.60
CA ALA A 305 11.00 6.89 -20.36
C ALA A 305 10.29 7.42 -19.11
N LEU A 306 9.54 8.52 -19.22
CA LEU A 306 8.69 9.05 -18.16
C LEU A 306 7.45 8.18 -18.01
N GLY A 307 6.79 7.88 -19.14
CA GLY A 307 5.53 7.16 -19.17
C GLY A 307 4.37 7.98 -18.57
N LYS A 308 3.17 7.43 -18.66
CA LYS A 308 1.96 8.07 -18.13
C LYS A 308 2.13 8.36 -16.63
N GLN A 309 1.99 9.62 -16.23
CA GLN A 309 2.15 10.08 -14.83
C GLN A 309 3.48 9.68 -14.17
N GLY A 310 4.56 9.52 -14.95
CA GLY A 310 5.86 9.11 -14.44
C GLY A 310 5.94 7.62 -14.07
N GLY A 311 4.98 6.80 -14.52
CA GLY A 311 4.90 5.38 -14.17
C GLY A 311 6.16 4.59 -14.57
N THR A 312 6.67 4.80 -15.77
CA THR A 312 7.88 4.09 -16.26
C THR A 312 9.11 4.46 -15.44
N ARG A 313 9.31 5.76 -15.18
CA ARG A 313 10.38 6.25 -14.29
C ARG A 313 10.30 5.62 -12.90
N LYS A 314 9.12 5.59 -12.30
CA LYS A 314 8.89 4.99 -10.96
C LYS A 314 9.16 3.48 -10.96
N LYS A 315 8.81 2.75 -12.03
CA LYS A 315 9.13 1.32 -12.16
C LYS A 315 10.63 1.08 -12.23
N LEU A 316 11.34 1.88 -13.01
CA LEU A 316 12.80 1.80 -13.12
C LEU A 316 13.48 2.08 -11.77
N GLU A 317 13.03 3.11 -11.06
CA GLU A 317 13.51 3.46 -9.73
C GLU A 317 13.29 2.31 -8.72
N ARG A 318 12.05 1.77 -8.65
CA ARG A 318 11.70 0.69 -7.71
C ARG A 318 12.40 -0.64 -8.02
N SER A 319 12.53 -0.99 -9.30
CA SER A 319 13.15 -2.26 -9.71
C SER A 319 14.68 -2.26 -9.53
N THR A 320 15.32 -1.10 -9.65
CA THR A 320 16.77 -0.99 -9.53
C THR A 320 17.23 -0.71 -8.10
N GLY A 321 16.40 -0.02 -7.31
CA GLY A 321 16.71 0.48 -5.97
C GLY A 321 17.40 1.86 -5.97
N GLY A 322 17.92 2.29 -7.12
CA GLY A 322 18.54 3.61 -7.31
C GLY A 322 17.51 4.72 -7.43
N ILE A 323 17.97 5.97 -7.33
CA ILE A 323 17.17 7.17 -7.57
C ILE A 323 17.29 7.52 -9.06
N VAL A 324 16.16 7.70 -9.74
CA VAL A 324 16.12 8.12 -11.15
C VAL A 324 15.23 9.35 -11.29
N GLN A 325 15.82 10.47 -11.65
CA GLN A 325 15.09 11.71 -11.87
C GLN A 325 15.47 12.32 -13.22
N TYR A 326 14.47 12.85 -13.93
CA TYR A 326 14.70 13.55 -15.18
C TYR A 326 14.72 15.05 -14.89
N VAL A 327 15.80 15.71 -15.27
CA VAL A 327 16.05 17.14 -15.10
C VAL A 327 16.32 17.69 -16.50
N GLY A 328 15.28 18.29 -17.09
CA GLY A 328 15.29 18.63 -18.52
C GLY A 328 15.51 17.38 -19.37
N MET A 329 16.43 17.45 -20.33
CA MET A 329 16.79 16.34 -21.22
C MET A 329 17.82 15.36 -20.63
N VAL A 330 18.08 15.44 -19.32
CA VAL A 330 19.08 14.62 -18.64
C VAL A 330 18.42 13.73 -17.59
N ALA A 331 18.60 12.42 -17.72
CA ALA A 331 18.36 11.47 -16.65
C ALA A 331 19.53 11.50 -15.66
N VAL A 332 19.24 11.86 -14.42
CA VAL A 332 20.19 11.86 -13.30
C VAL A 332 19.92 10.64 -12.44
N VAL A 333 20.94 9.81 -12.27
CA VAL A 333 20.84 8.51 -11.61
C VAL A 333 21.76 8.48 -10.40
N SER A 334 21.22 8.37 -9.19
CA SER A 334 22.01 8.32 -7.95
C SER A 334 21.80 7.01 -7.20
N GLY A 335 22.85 6.49 -6.55
CA GLY A 335 22.79 5.25 -5.80
C GLY A 335 24.17 4.62 -5.64
N SER A 336 24.24 3.39 -5.14
CA SER A 336 25.45 2.55 -5.17
C SER A 336 25.89 2.21 -6.59
N LYS A 337 27.14 1.76 -6.78
CA LYS A 337 27.66 1.38 -8.09
C LYS A 337 26.79 0.31 -8.77
N MET A 338 26.29 -0.67 -8.01
CA MET A 338 25.40 -1.72 -8.53
C MET A 338 24.05 -1.16 -8.97
N GLU A 339 23.42 -0.30 -8.15
CA GLU A 339 22.13 0.33 -8.50
C GLU A 339 22.23 1.17 -9.77
N ARG A 340 23.28 1.99 -9.91
CA ARG A 340 23.50 2.79 -11.12
C ARG A 340 23.76 1.93 -12.36
N GLY A 341 24.49 0.82 -12.21
CA GLY A 341 24.69 -0.18 -13.27
C GLY A 341 23.38 -0.78 -13.75
N ARG A 342 22.52 -1.22 -12.81
CA ARG A 342 21.18 -1.76 -13.12
C ARG A 342 20.30 -0.74 -13.83
N VAL A 343 20.27 0.51 -13.38
CA VAL A 343 19.49 1.57 -14.07
C VAL A 343 19.91 1.71 -15.52
N ARG A 344 21.23 1.73 -15.79
CA ARG A 344 21.76 1.86 -17.15
C ARG A 344 21.35 0.69 -18.04
N GLU A 345 21.49 -0.54 -17.53
CA GLU A 345 21.13 -1.76 -18.26
C GLU A 345 19.63 -1.85 -18.51
N TYR A 346 18.81 -1.61 -17.48
CA TYR A 346 17.35 -1.70 -17.58
C TYR A 346 16.80 -0.62 -18.50
N MET A 347 17.39 0.57 -18.48
CA MET A 347 17.01 1.65 -19.38
C MET A 347 17.41 1.37 -20.83
N LYS A 348 18.57 0.73 -21.06
CA LYS A 348 18.95 0.23 -22.38
C LYS A 348 17.92 -0.79 -22.90
N TRP A 349 17.52 -1.76 -22.07
CA TRP A 349 16.50 -2.75 -22.46
C TRP A 349 15.12 -2.15 -22.69
N LEU A 350 14.74 -1.14 -21.90
CA LEU A 350 13.49 -0.39 -22.08
C LEU A 350 13.43 0.24 -23.47
N PHE A 351 14.52 0.82 -23.96
CA PHE A 351 14.57 1.38 -25.32
C PHE A 351 14.68 0.30 -26.40
N GLN A 352 15.47 -0.76 -26.18
CA GLN A 352 15.56 -1.89 -27.12
C GLN A 352 14.22 -2.57 -27.34
N GLN A 353 13.35 -2.59 -26.32
CA GLN A 353 11.99 -3.13 -26.43
C GLN A 353 11.14 -2.41 -27.49
N LEU A 354 11.45 -1.16 -27.84
CA LEU A 354 10.79 -0.44 -28.94
C LEU A 354 11.20 -0.96 -30.31
N GLU A 355 12.44 -1.46 -30.43
CA GLU A 355 13.04 -1.91 -31.70
C GLU A 355 12.81 -3.41 -31.92
N GLY A 356 12.66 -4.19 -30.85
CA GLY A 356 12.47 -5.64 -30.95
C GLY A 356 12.49 -6.36 -29.59
N PRO A 357 12.54 -7.70 -29.59
CA PRO A 357 12.59 -8.46 -28.36
C PRO A 357 13.94 -8.25 -27.64
N VAL A 358 13.90 -8.23 -26.31
CA VAL A 358 15.09 -7.99 -25.49
C VAL A 358 15.81 -9.32 -25.25
N PHE A 359 17.13 -9.32 -25.42
CA PHE A 359 17.98 -10.45 -25.03
C PHE A 359 18.79 -10.07 -23.79
N VAL A 360 18.75 -10.94 -22.78
CA VAL A 360 19.50 -10.77 -21.53
C VAL A 360 20.47 -11.92 -21.39
N ASP A 361 21.73 -11.63 -21.71
CA ASP A 361 22.81 -12.60 -21.59
C ASP A 361 23.18 -12.86 -20.13
N GLY A 362 23.63 -14.09 -19.83
CA GLY A 362 24.07 -14.50 -18.48
C GLY A 362 23.01 -14.34 -17.38
N TRP A 363 21.72 -14.32 -17.72
CA TRP A 363 20.65 -14.02 -16.76
C TRP A 363 20.59 -15.01 -15.57
N GLU A 364 21.06 -16.25 -15.77
CA GLU A 364 21.09 -17.30 -14.73
C GLU A 364 22.03 -16.98 -13.56
N GLU A 365 23.09 -16.20 -13.82
CA GLU A 365 24.07 -15.80 -12.81
C GLU A 365 23.67 -14.49 -12.09
N ARG A 366 22.59 -13.84 -12.55
CA ARG A 366 22.16 -12.54 -12.05
C ARG A 366 21.28 -12.68 -10.81
N GLU A 367 21.68 -12.01 -9.74
CA GLU A 367 20.88 -11.93 -8.50
C GLU A 367 19.65 -11.01 -8.62
N ASP A 368 19.58 -10.17 -9.66
CA ASP A 368 18.53 -9.18 -9.90
C ASP A 368 17.45 -9.64 -10.89
N CYS A 369 17.52 -10.89 -11.36
CA CYS A 369 16.64 -11.47 -12.36
C CYS A 369 15.93 -12.75 -11.86
N THR A 370 14.74 -13.02 -12.38
CA THR A 370 14.01 -14.29 -12.22
C THR A 370 13.24 -14.54 -13.50
N VAL A 371 13.35 -15.73 -14.09
CA VAL A 371 12.67 -16.08 -15.34
C VAL A 371 11.51 -17.02 -15.07
N VAL A 372 10.38 -16.77 -15.74
CA VAL A 372 9.17 -17.56 -15.67
C VAL A 372 8.76 -18.02 -17.06
N ASP A 373 8.49 -19.30 -17.22
CA ASP A 373 7.98 -19.85 -18.47
C ASP A 373 6.48 -19.58 -18.62
N ILE A 374 6.09 -19.03 -19.76
CA ILE A 374 4.72 -18.65 -20.08
C ILE A 374 4.23 -19.46 -21.28
N PRO A 375 3.18 -20.28 -21.14
CA PRO A 375 2.56 -20.95 -22.28
C PRO A 375 2.18 -19.96 -23.38
N SER A 376 2.42 -20.31 -24.65
CA SER A 376 2.16 -19.41 -25.77
C SER A 376 0.72 -18.88 -25.83
N ASP A 377 -0.25 -19.72 -25.42
CA ASP A 377 -1.66 -19.35 -25.36
C ASP A 377 -1.96 -18.38 -24.20
N CYS A 378 -1.15 -18.36 -23.15
CA CYS A 378 -1.30 -17.50 -21.98
C CYS A 378 -0.70 -16.10 -22.14
N ILE A 379 0.23 -15.89 -23.08
CA ILE A 379 0.94 -14.62 -23.29
C ILE A 379 -0.01 -13.43 -23.43
N GLY A 380 -1.04 -13.55 -24.28
CA GLY A 380 -2.01 -12.47 -24.49
C GLY A 380 -2.82 -12.12 -23.23
N TYR A 381 -3.08 -13.11 -22.37
CA TYR A 381 -3.80 -12.91 -21.11
C TYR A 381 -2.93 -12.22 -20.05
N ILE A 382 -1.67 -12.65 -19.92
CA ILE A 382 -0.70 -12.05 -18.99
C ILE A 382 -0.29 -10.65 -19.43
N THR A 383 -0.05 -10.45 -20.72
CA THR A 383 0.30 -9.15 -21.28
C THR A 383 -0.88 -8.19 -21.15
N GLY A 384 -2.08 -8.64 -21.53
CA GLY A 384 -3.27 -7.79 -21.60
C GLY A 384 -3.23 -6.83 -22.79
N ASN A 385 -4.37 -6.18 -23.07
CA ASN A 385 -4.47 -5.22 -24.16
C ASN A 385 -3.47 -4.06 -23.96
N ARG A 386 -2.62 -3.81 -24.97
CA ARG A 386 -1.53 -2.81 -24.90
C ARG A 386 -0.67 -2.93 -23.63
N ARG A 387 -0.41 -4.16 -23.17
CA ARG A 387 0.41 -4.43 -21.98
C ARG A 387 -0.20 -3.93 -20.66
N ALA A 388 -1.51 -3.65 -20.61
CA ALA A 388 -2.13 -3.09 -19.42
C ALA A 388 -2.05 -4.01 -18.19
N THR A 389 -2.26 -5.32 -18.38
CA THR A 389 -2.23 -6.30 -17.29
C THR A 389 -0.81 -6.45 -16.74
N LEU A 390 0.17 -6.68 -17.62
CA LEU A 390 1.57 -6.82 -17.24
C LEU A 390 2.12 -5.52 -16.64
N GLY A 391 1.74 -4.37 -17.20
CA GLY A 391 2.10 -3.05 -16.68
C GLY A 391 1.55 -2.78 -15.27
N ALA A 392 0.37 -3.29 -14.94
CA ALA A 392 -0.20 -3.22 -13.61
C ALA A 392 0.52 -4.15 -12.61
N MET A 393 0.94 -5.34 -13.04
CA MET A 393 1.76 -6.24 -12.21
C MET A 393 3.12 -5.62 -11.88
N GLU A 394 3.78 -5.02 -12.88
CA GLU A 394 5.02 -4.26 -12.71
C GLU A 394 4.86 -3.10 -11.72
N GLU A 395 3.76 -2.36 -11.79
CA GLU A 395 3.49 -1.22 -10.89
C GLU A 395 3.15 -1.68 -9.46
N GLU A 396 2.35 -2.75 -9.32
CA GLU A 396 1.94 -3.34 -8.04
C GLU A 396 3.17 -3.78 -7.22
N TRP A 397 4.12 -4.45 -7.87
CA TRP A 397 5.28 -5.03 -7.20
C TRP A 397 6.56 -4.18 -7.32
N GLY A 398 6.60 -3.19 -8.21
CA GLY A 398 7.80 -2.40 -8.45
C GLY A 398 8.89 -3.16 -9.20
N THR A 399 8.51 -3.96 -10.19
CA THR A 399 9.43 -4.74 -11.03
C THR A 399 9.38 -4.26 -12.48
N LEU A 400 10.39 -4.63 -13.27
CA LEU A 400 10.37 -4.50 -14.73
C LEU A 400 10.37 -5.88 -15.36
N MET A 401 9.57 -6.11 -16.41
CA MET A 401 9.48 -7.43 -17.04
C MET A 401 9.76 -7.34 -18.52
N PHE A 402 10.47 -8.32 -19.09
CA PHE A 402 10.74 -8.38 -20.52
C PHE A 402 10.55 -9.82 -21.02
N PHE A 403 9.85 -9.96 -22.14
CA PHE A 403 9.85 -11.25 -22.84
C PHE A 403 11.21 -11.40 -23.52
N MET A 404 11.86 -12.51 -23.24
CA MET A 404 13.16 -12.84 -23.82
C MET A 404 12.95 -13.55 -25.14
N SER A 405 13.73 -13.15 -26.16
CA SER A 405 13.90 -13.99 -27.35
C SER A 405 14.89 -15.10 -27.03
N GLU A 406 14.66 -16.31 -27.54
CA GLU A 406 15.72 -17.31 -27.61
C GLU A 406 16.77 -16.81 -28.61
N GLY A 407 17.97 -16.50 -28.11
CA GLY A 407 19.09 -16.08 -28.96
C GLY A 407 19.44 -17.19 -29.94
N ASP A 408 19.37 -16.87 -31.24
CA ASP A 408 20.00 -17.59 -32.35
C ASP A 408 19.81 -19.12 -32.44
N GLU A 409 18.58 -19.60 -32.31
CA GLU A 409 18.13 -20.71 -33.17
C GLU A 409 17.26 -20.16 -34.31
N ARG A 410 17.93 -19.55 -35.31
CA ARG A 410 17.40 -19.33 -36.67
C ARG A 410 17.14 -20.67 -37.39
N GLY A 411 16.40 -21.58 -36.77
CA GLY A 411 16.12 -22.93 -37.27
C GLY A 411 14.75 -23.49 -36.90
N SER A 412 14.18 -23.16 -35.74
CA SER A 412 12.89 -23.74 -35.30
C SER A 412 11.69 -22.87 -35.67
N ARG A 413 11.62 -22.39 -36.93
CA ARG A 413 10.33 -22.01 -37.53
C ARG A 413 9.61 -23.28 -37.98
N GLY A 414 8.80 -23.87 -37.12
CA GLY A 414 7.91 -24.95 -37.54
C GLY A 414 7.45 -25.89 -36.43
N GLY A 415 6.63 -25.39 -35.50
CA GLY A 415 5.93 -26.24 -34.55
C GLY A 415 4.58 -25.64 -34.17
N ARG A 416 3.52 -25.99 -34.88
CA ARG A 416 2.13 -25.72 -34.47
C ARG A 416 1.88 -26.38 -33.10
N GLY A 417 1.72 -25.56 -32.06
CA GLY A 417 1.04 -25.89 -30.80
C GLY A 417 1.94 -26.48 -29.70
N GLY A 418 2.33 -25.64 -28.73
CA GLY A 418 2.82 -26.12 -27.42
C GLY A 418 4.05 -25.43 -26.82
N GLY A 419 4.59 -24.37 -27.41
CA GLY A 419 5.80 -23.69 -26.91
C GLY A 419 5.54 -22.81 -25.66
N THR A 420 6.57 -22.66 -24.83
CA THR A 420 6.62 -21.66 -23.74
C THR A 420 7.56 -20.52 -24.13
N GLU A 421 7.19 -19.28 -23.83
CA GLU A 421 8.09 -18.12 -23.91
C GLU A 421 8.62 -17.75 -22.52
N ARG A 422 9.84 -17.22 -22.47
CA ARG A 422 10.48 -16.82 -21.21
C ARG A 422 10.19 -15.37 -20.88
N LEU A 423 9.61 -15.11 -19.71
CA LEU A 423 9.45 -13.77 -19.15
C LEU A 423 10.52 -13.54 -18.08
N ALA A 424 11.45 -12.63 -18.33
CA ALA A 424 12.39 -12.16 -17.33
C ALA A 424 11.75 -11.08 -16.46
N ILE A 425 11.90 -11.22 -15.14
CA ILE A 425 11.41 -10.30 -14.12
C ILE A 425 12.60 -9.73 -13.38
N PHE A 426 12.73 -8.41 -13.41
CA PHE A 426 13.82 -7.65 -12.82
C PHE A 426 13.34 -6.84 -11.63
N GLY A 427 14.09 -6.86 -10.54
CA GLY A 427 13.70 -6.15 -9.32
C GLY A 427 14.44 -6.63 -8.08
N PRO A 428 14.12 -6.12 -6.88
CA PRO A 428 14.50 -6.73 -5.62
C PRO A 428 13.89 -8.12 -5.44
N ASP A 429 14.61 -9.06 -4.80
CA ASP A 429 14.21 -10.47 -4.62
C ASP A 429 12.74 -10.65 -4.16
N ARG A 430 12.36 -9.94 -3.11
CA ARG A 430 10.98 -9.97 -2.58
C ARG A 430 9.93 -9.50 -3.59
N ALA A 431 10.21 -8.43 -4.33
CA ALA A 431 9.32 -7.88 -5.34
C ALA A 431 9.20 -8.81 -6.54
N ARG A 432 10.34 -9.36 -7.01
CA ARG A 432 10.36 -10.34 -8.10
C ARG A 432 9.53 -11.58 -7.77
N ARG A 433 9.66 -12.10 -6.55
CA ARG A 433 8.86 -13.26 -6.12
C ARG A 433 7.37 -12.97 -6.10
N GLY A 434 6.97 -11.78 -5.67
CA GLY A 434 5.57 -11.34 -5.74
C GLY A 434 5.04 -11.27 -7.17
N SER A 435 5.82 -10.66 -8.06
CA SER A 435 5.54 -10.60 -9.50
C SER A 435 5.45 -11.97 -10.16
N GLU A 436 6.43 -12.84 -9.90
CA GLU A 436 6.46 -14.23 -10.38
C GLU A 436 5.20 -14.98 -9.95
N LEU A 437 4.86 -14.96 -8.65
CA LEU A 437 3.68 -15.64 -8.15
C LEU A 437 2.38 -15.07 -8.75
N LYS A 438 2.34 -13.77 -9.05
CA LYS A 438 1.21 -13.12 -9.71
C LYS A 438 1.05 -13.57 -11.16
N VAL A 439 2.16 -13.67 -11.90
CA VAL A 439 2.20 -14.22 -13.25
C VAL A 439 1.79 -15.70 -13.25
N MET A 440 2.35 -16.51 -12.35
CA MET A 440 1.97 -17.91 -12.16
C MET A 440 0.47 -18.05 -11.87
N SER A 441 -0.08 -17.21 -10.99
CA SER A 441 -1.52 -17.20 -10.66
C SER A 441 -2.38 -16.90 -11.89
N GLY A 442 -1.97 -15.94 -12.73
CA GLY A 442 -2.66 -15.62 -13.98
C GLY A 442 -2.60 -16.76 -15.00
N ILE A 443 -1.44 -17.40 -15.15
CA ILE A 443 -1.27 -18.56 -16.04
C ILE A 443 -2.13 -19.71 -15.56
N GLU A 444 -2.08 -20.03 -14.27
CA GLU A 444 -2.86 -21.13 -13.67
C GLU A 444 -4.37 -20.90 -13.77
N THR A 445 -4.82 -19.64 -13.79
CA THR A 445 -6.23 -19.29 -14.03
C THR A 445 -6.67 -19.63 -15.45
N LYS A 446 -5.78 -19.47 -16.44
CA LYS A 446 -6.08 -19.70 -17.86
C LYS A 446 -5.76 -21.14 -18.30
N SER A 447 -4.69 -21.71 -17.78
CA SER A 447 -4.19 -23.06 -18.03
C SER A 447 -3.97 -23.78 -16.69
N PRO A 448 -5.06 -24.31 -16.09
CA PRO A 448 -4.97 -25.01 -14.81
C PRO A 448 -4.06 -26.25 -14.89
N GLY A 449 -3.24 -26.43 -13.86
CA GLY A 449 -2.26 -27.49 -13.75
C GLY A 449 -0.88 -27.16 -14.32
N PHE A 450 -0.68 -26.00 -14.98
CA PHE A 450 0.62 -25.68 -15.56
C PHE A 450 1.72 -25.56 -14.50
N PHE A 451 1.46 -24.84 -13.41
CA PHE A 451 2.40 -24.71 -12.29
C PHE A 451 2.07 -25.59 -11.10
N THR A 452 0.79 -25.98 -10.91
CA THR A 452 0.38 -26.69 -9.68
C THR A 452 0.38 -28.20 -9.80
N ARG A 453 0.45 -28.78 -11.01
CA ARG A 453 0.41 -30.23 -11.19
C ARG A 453 1.59 -30.90 -10.48
N GLY A 454 1.28 -31.81 -9.55
CA GLY A 454 2.29 -32.55 -8.79
C GLY A 454 3.01 -31.74 -7.72
N VAL A 455 2.62 -30.48 -7.49
CA VAL A 455 3.16 -29.66 -6.40
C VAL A 455 2.74 -30.26 -5.07
N ARG A 456 3.69 -30.27 -4.12
CA ARG A 456 3.50 -30.75 -2.75
C ARG A 456 3.67 -29.62 -1.75
N ASP A 457 3.06 -29.80 -0.59
CA ASP A 457 3.31 -28.98 0.59
C ASP A 457 4.80 -28.85 0.87
N LYS A 458 5.22 -27.63 1.21
CA LYS A 458 6.62 -27.30 1.52
C LYS A 458 6.67 -26.34 2.70
N VAL A 459 7.48 -26.68 3.68
CA VAL A 459 7.84 -25.78 4.78
C VAL A 459 9.35 -25.56 4.72
N SER A 460 9.79 -24.35 4.40
CA SER A 460 11.22 -24.06 4.38
C SER A 460 11.76 -23.79 5.79
N SER A 461 12.90 -24.40 6.10
CA SER A 461 13.66 -24.15 7.33
C SER A 461 14.54 -22.90 7.27
N MET A 462 14.73 -22.32 6.08
CA MET A 462 15.59 -21.15 5.85
C MET A 462 15.10 -19.94 6.66
N LYS A 463 16.01 -19.30 7.41
CA LYS A 463 15.68 -18.15 8.27
C LYS A 463 15.31 -16.90 7.44
N GLY A 464 16.00 -16.70 6.33
CA GLY A 464 15.83 -15.57 5.41
C GLY A 464 14.54 -15.64 4.57
N PHE A 465 14.51 -14.83 3.52
CA PHE A 465 13.44 -14.83 2.53
C PHE A 465 13.42 -16.17 1.79
N ASP A 466 12.26 -16.82 1.75
CA ASP A 466 12.01 -18.06 1.00
C ASP A 466 10.49 -18.16 0.78
N THR A 467 10.02 -19.24 0.15
CA THR A 467 8.61 -19.53 -0.10
C THR A 467 8.22 -20.91 0.45
N ASP A 468 7.15 -20.89 1.23
CA ASP A 468 6.42 -22.04 1.73
C ASP A 468 5.21 -22.30 0.81
N ARG A 469 4.75 -23.56 0.77
CA ARG A 469 3.59 -23.99 -0.04
C ARG A 469 2.59 -24.72 0.84
N MET A 470 1.32 -24.38 0.72
CA MET A 470 0.21 -25.03 1.42
C MET A 470 -0.90 -25.33 0.42
N ILE A 471 -1.24 -26.60 0.28
CA ILE A 471 -2.32 -27.08 -0.56
C ILE A 471 -3.64 -26.85 0.17
N LEU A 472 -4.60 -26.26 -0.55
CA LEU A 472 -5.95 -26.01 -0.07
C LEU A 472 -6.94 -26.81 -0.90
N ARG A 473 -8.03 -27.24 -0.28
CA ARG A 473 -9.19 -27.75 -1.00
C ARG A 473 -9.98 -26.58 -1.60
N ASP A 474 -10.76 -26.83 -2.65
CA ASP A 474 -11.47 -25.75 -3.38
C ASP A 474 -12.41 -24.92 -2.49
N ASP A 475 -13.05 -25.57 -1.52
CA ASP A 475 -13.93 -24.92 -0.56
C ASP A 475 -13.16 -24.11 0.49
N GLU A 476 -11.95 -24.54 0.84
CA GLU A 476 -11.01 -23.83 1.73
C GLU A 476 -10.39 -22.62 1.01
N LEU A 477 -10.01 -22.77 -0.25
CA LEU A 477 -9.49 -21.70 -1.09
C LEU A 477 -10.51 -20.58 -1.25
N SER A 478 -11.75 -20.92 -1.59
CA SER A 478 -12.83 -19.94 -1.77
C SER A 478 -13.05 -19.09 -0.51
N TYR A 479 -12.96 -19.71 0.67
CA TYR A 479 -13.06 -19.02 1.95
C TYR A 479 -11.83 -18.17 2.27
N ALA A 480 -10.63 -18.71 2.02
CA ALA A 480 -9.36 -18.04 2.31
C ALA A 480 -9.04 -16.88 1.36
N LEU A 481 -9.57 -16.91 0.13
CA LEU A 481 -9.50 -15.81 -0.82
C LEU A 481 -10.38 -14.64 -0.36
N GLY A 482 -11.63 -14.95 0.04
CA GLY A 482 -12.65 -13.95 0.34
C GLY A 482 -13.15 -13.21 -0.91
N LYS A 483 -14.22 -12.43 -0.76
CA LYS A 483 -14.75 -11.61 -1.85
C LYS A 483 -13.67 -10.63 -2.34
N ASP A 484 -13.40 -10.64 -3.65
CA ASP A 484 -12.41 -9.81 -4.33
C ASP A 484 -10.98 -9.90 -3.74
N GLY A 485 -10.64 -11.03 -3.10
CA GLY A 485 -9.33 -11.22 -2.47
C GLY A 485 -9.11 -10.41 -1.20
N ALA A 486 -10.17 -9.86 -0.58
CA ALA A 486 -10.07 -9.01 0.60
C ALA A 486 -9.41 -9.72 1.79
N THR A 487 -9.77 -10.99 2.03
CA THR A 487 -9.18 -11.79 3.12
C THR A 487 -7.69 -12.02 2.89
N ARG A 488 -7.29 -12.35 1.66
CA ARG A 488 -5.89 -12.51 1.26
C ARG A 488 -5.06 -11.25 1.55
N LYS A 489 -5.49 -10.10 1.01
CA LYS A 489 -4.79 -8.80 1.17
C LYS A 489 -4.61 -8.42 2.63
N LYS A 490 -5.61 -8.71 3.44
CA LYS A 490 -5.60 -8.44 4.88
C LYS A 490 -4.58 -9.30 5.63
N LEU A 491 -4.49 -10.60 5.30
CA LEU A 491 -3.47 -11.48 5.86
C LEU A 491 -2.06 -11.03 5.45
N GLU A 492 -1.86 -10.65 4.20
CA GLU A 492 -0.59 -10.10 3.70
C GLU A 492 -0.15 -8.87 4.51
N GLN A 493 -1.06 -7.92 4.70
CA GLN A 493 -0.80 -6.69 5.45
C GLN A 493 -0.49 -6.95 6.93
N ALA A 494 -1.30 -7.76 7.61
CA ALA A 494 -1.11 -8.03 9.03
C ALA A 494 0.24 -8.71 9.30
N PHE A 495 0.66 -9.65 8.45
CA PHE A 495 1.87 -10.47 8.70
C PHE A 495 3.11 -10.00 7.96
N GLY A 496 2.97 -9.02 7.07
CA GLY A 496 4.07 -8.53 6.26
C GLY A 496 4.68 -9.68 5.45
N CYS A 497 3.87 -10.56 4.88
CA CYS A 497 4.27 -11.64 3.98
C CYS A 497 3.63 -11.44 2.61
N ILE A 498 4.09 -12.20 1.61
CA ILE A 498 3.42 -12.37 0.32
C ILE A 498 2.59 -13.64 0.41
N LEU A 499 1.28 -13.54 0.16
CA LEU A 499 0.35 -14.66 0.12
C LEU A 499 -0.39 -14.63 -1.21
N GLN A 500 0.06 -15.47 -2.13
CA GLN A 500 -0.53 -15.59 -3.45
C GLN A 500 -1.08 -17.00 -3.65
N TYR A 501 -2.34 -17.07 -4.08
CA TYR A 501 -2.95 -18.33 -4.49
C TYR A 501 -2.66 -18.54 -5.98
N VAL A 502 -2.05 -19.67 -6.30
CA VAL A 502 -1.80 -20.14 -7.66
C VAL A 502 -2.57 -21.45 -7.77
N GLY A 503 -3.72 -21.41 -8.45
CA GLY A 503 -4.68 -22.52 -8.43
C GLY A 503 -5.10 -22.86 -7.01
N HIS A 504 -4.98 -24.13 -6.63
CA HIS A 504 -5.31 -24.66 -5.30
C HIS A 504 -4.13 -24.61 -4.30
N VAL A 505 -3.02 -23.96 -4.66
CA VAL A 505 -1.82 -23.87 -3.82
C VAL A 505 -1.63 -22.44 -3.32
N ALA A 506 -1.55 -22.28 -2.00
CA ALA A 506 -1.16 -21.05 -1.34
C ALA A 506 0.38 -20.98 -1.25
N PHE A 507 0.96 -20.03 -1.98
CA PHE A 507 2.38 -19.69 -1.88
C PHE A 507 2.57 -18.57 -0.85
N ILE A 508 3.38 -18.85 0.16
CA ILE A 508 3.64 -17.96 1.29
C ILE A 508 5.11 -17.57 1.26
N ALA A 509 5.43 -16.38 0.77
CA ALA A 509 6.81 -15.87 0.69
C ALA A 509 7.08 -14.78 1.73
N GLY A 510 8.27 -14.78 2.31
CA GLY A 510 8.63 -13.88 3.42
C GLY A 510 9.77 -14.44 4.25
N THR A 511 10.09 -13.83 5.38
CA THR A 511 11.03 -14.39 6.38
C THR A 511 10.44 -15.63 7.07
N ARG A 512 11.26 -16.46 7.73
CA ARG A 512 10.75 -17.64 8.46
C ARG A 512 9.64 -17.30 9.47
N LYS A 513 9.76 -16.17 10.16
CA LYS A 513 8.75 -15.68 11.11
C LYS A 513 7.47 -15.27 10.39
N GLU A 514 7.57 -14.56 9.27
CA GLU A 514 6.44 -14.18 8.43
C GLU A 514 5.69 -15.41 7.89
N ARG A 515 6.41 -16.37 7.30
CA ARG A 515 5.81 -17.58 6.71
C ARG A 515 5.13 -18.46 7.75
N ARG A 516 5.80 -18.69 8.89
CA ARG A 516 5.24 -19.50 9.99
C ARG A 516 3.95 -18.87 10.52
N ARG A 517 3.97 -17.56 10.78
CA ARG A 517 2.78 -16.84 11.23
C ARG A 517 1.67 -16.98 10.20
N CYS A 518 1.90 -16.56 8.96
CA CYS A 518 0.90 -16.63 7.90
C CYS A 518 0.25 -18.03 7.78
N ARG A 519 1.05 -19.11 7.80
CA ARG A 519 0.51 -20.48 7.79
C ARG A 519 -0.35 -20.79 9.02
N GLU A 520 0.10 -20.45 10.23
CA GLU A 520 -0.70 -20.62 11.46
C GLU A 520 -2.05 -19.89 11.34
N PHE A 521 -2.06 -18.67 10.79
CA PHE A 521 -3.28 -17.90 10.59
C PHE A 521 -4.21 -18.48 9.53
N VAL A 522 -3.68 -18.92 8.40
CA VAL A 522 -4.51 -19.60 7.39
C VAL A 522 -5.18 -20.82 8.01
N ASN A 523 -4.47 -21.59 8.84
CA ASN A 523 -5.07 -22.69 9.58
C ASN A 523 -6.17 -22.24 10.55
N TRP A 524 -5.95 -21.17 11.33
CA TRP A 524 -6.99 -20.65 12.23
C TRP A 524 -8.21 -20.10 11.49
N LEU A 525 -8.00 -19.43 10.36
CA LEU A 525 -9.09 -18.98 9.49
C LEU A 525 -9.93 -20.17 9.00
N LEU A 526 -9.28 -21.24 8.54
CA LEU A 526 -9.98 -22.45 8.11
C LEU A 526 -10.67 -23.17 9.28
N GLN A 527 -10.10 -23.13 10.49
CA GLN A 527 -10.74 -23.64 11.70
C GLN A 527 -11.96 -22.82 12.10
N GLN A 528 -11.90 -21.48 11.97
CA GLN A 528 -13.01 -20.58 12.27
C GLN A 528 -14.26 -20.89 11.41
N ARG A 529 -14.05 -21.36 10.18
CA ARG A 529 -15.16 -21.87 9.34
C ARG A 529 -15.80 -23.13 9.91
N ARG A 530 -15.06 -23.96 10.64
CA ARG A 530 -15.53 -25.24 11.22
C ARG A 530 -16.07 -25.08 12.65
N GLY A 531 -15.75 -24.00 13.34
CA GLY A 531 -16.23 -23.70 14.70
C GLY A 531 -15.34 -22.70 15.44
N SER A 532 -15.47 -22.65 16.76
CA SER A 532 -14.65 -21.78 17.61
C SER A 532 -13.18 -22.19 17.59
N VAL A 533 -12.30 -21.21 17.43
CA VAL A 533 -10.85 -21.42 17.43
C VAL A 533 -10.33 -21.33 18.86
N THR A 534 -9.55 -22.33 19.30
CA THR A 534 -8.89 -22.31 20.61
C THR A 534 -7.42 -22.01 20.42
N ILE A 535 -6.93 -20.95 21.06
CA ILE A 535 -5.52 -20.58 21.07
C ILE A 535 -5.10 -20.59 22.54
N PRO A 536 -4.42 -21.63 23.03
CA PRO A 536 -4.23 -21.81 24.47
C PRO A 536 -3.27 -20.76 25.08
N ASP A 537 -2.11 -20.54 24.47
CA ASP A 537 -1.07 -19.64 24.99
C ASP A 537 -0.65 -18.60 23.93
N VAL A 538 -0.79 -17.32 24.31
CA VAL A 538 -0.36 -16.15 23.53
C VAL A 538 0.74 -15.35 24.23
N SER A 539 1.11 -15.69 25.47
CA SER A 539 2.02 -14.90 26.31
C SER A 539 3.45 -14.86 25.77
N ARG A 540 3.86 -15.86 24.98
CA ARG A 540 5.19 -15.94 24.36
C ARG A 540 5.27 -15.29 22.98
N ARG A 541 4.16 -14.73 22.48
CA ARG A 541 4.07 -14.15 21.15
C ARG A 541 4.28 -12.64 21.20
N ASP A 542 5.05 -12.12 20.24
CA ASP A 542 5.33 -10.70 20.07
C ASP A 542 4.43 -10.02 19.03
N ASP A 543 3.59 -10.80 18.34
CA ASP A 543 2.73 -10.39 17.23
C ASP A 543 1.25 -10.26 17.61
N VAL A 544 0.92 -10.28 18.90
CA VAL A 544 -0.46 -10.28 19.41
C VAL A 544 -0.65 -9.30 20.58
N THR A 545 -1.83 -8.72 20.64
CA THR A 545 -2.35 -7.96 21.79
C THR A 545 -3.67 -8.62 22.22
N GLU A 546 -3.78 -9.01 23.48
CA GLU A 546 -5.00 -9.58 24.06
C GLU A 546 -5.86 -8.47 24.67
N VAL A 547 -7.14 -8.42 24.30
CA VAL A 547 -8.11 -7.48 24.85
C VAL A 547 -9.29 -8.25 25.42
N ARG A 548 -9.63 -7.96 26.69
CA ARG A 548 -10.81 -8.52 27.35
C ARG A 548 -12.00 -7.60 27.15
N ILE A 549 -13.05 -8.15 26.56
CA ILE A 549 -14.28 -7.41 26.27
C ILE A 549 -15.37 -7.86 27.24
N PRO A 550 -16.02 -6.94 27.97
CA PRO A 550 -17.21 -7.26 28.77
C PRO A 550 -18.31 -7.92 27.93
N ASP A 551 -19.03 -8.91 28.48
CA ASP A 551 -20.03 -9.69 27.73
C ASP A 551 -21.13 -8.81 27.11
N ASN A 552 -21.55 -7.74 27.80
CA ASN A 552 -22.56 -6.80 27.29
C ASN A 552 -22.05 -5.94 26.11
N CYS A 553 -20.73 -5.86 25.91
CA CYS A 553 -20.10 -5.11 24.83
C CYS A 553 -19.73 -6.00 23.64
N LYS A 554 -19.64 -7.33 23.81
CA LYS A 554 -19.16 -8.26 22.76
C LYS A 554 -19.89 -8.09 21.43
N GLY A 555 -21.22 -8.17 21.43
CA GLY A 555 -22.03 -8.02 20.21
C GLY A 555 -21.86 -6.66 19.52
N TRP A 556 -21.60 -5.60 20.30
CA TRP A 556 -21.37 -4.25 19.79
C TRP A 556 -19.99 -4.11 19.15
N VAL A 557 -18.95 -4.62 19.80
CA VAL A 557 -17.57 -4.61 19.28
C VAL A 557 -17.42 -5.51 18.06
N THR A 558 -18.11 -6.65 18.04
CA THR A 558 -18.07 -7.54 16.87
C THR A 558 -18.83 -6.95 15.68
N GLY A 559 -19.92 -6.22 15.95
CA GLY A 559 -20.84 -5.74 14.92
C GLY A 559 -21.62 -6.87 14.24
N ASN A 560 -22.53 -6.49 13.33
CA ASN A 560 -23.33 -7.46 12.59
C ASN A 560 -22.45 -8.26 11.63
N ARG A 561 -22.41 -9.60 11.80
CA ARG A 561 -21.56 -10.51 11.02
C ARG A 561 -20.07 -10.10 10.98
N GLY A 562 -19.56 -9.48 12.04
CA GLY A 562 -18.16 -9.06 12.13
C GLY A 562 -17.83 -7.74 11.43
N SER A 563 -18.82 -6.90 11.10
CA SER A 563 -18.61 -5.66 10.33
C SER A 563 -17.63 -4.70 11.00
N GLU A 564 -17.75 -4.51 12.32
CA GLU A 564 -16.93 -3.55 13.06
C GLU A 564 -15.50 -4.06 13.24
N LEU A 565 -15.32 -5.38 13.45
CA LEU A 565 -13.98 -5.97 13.44
C LEU A 565 -13.30 -5.73 12.10
N ARG A 566 -13.99 -6.01 10.98
CA ARG A 566 -13.44 -5.80 9.63
C ARG A 566 -13.06 -4.36 9.36
N ARG A 567 -13.86 -3.42 9.84
CA ARG A 567 -13.56 -1.99 9.75
C ARG A 567 -12.30 -1.64 10.54
N MET A 568 -12.22 -2.03 11.82
CA MET A 568 -11.05 -1.77 12.67
C MET A 568 -9.77 -2.43 12.11
N GLU A 569 -9.89 -3.63 11.57
CA GLU A 569 -8.79 -4.33 10.92
C GLU A 569 -8.28 -3.59 9.67
N GLN A 570 -9.19 -3.04 8.85
CA GLN A 570 -8.83 -2.25 7.68
C GLN A 570 -8.17 -0.92 8.05
N GLU A 571 -8.68 -0.24 9.09
CA GLU A 571 -8.11 1.02 9.57
C GLU A 571 -6.73 0.83 10.22
N SER A 572 -6.52 -0.28 10.94
CA SER A 572 -5.29 -0.54 11.68
C SER A 572 -4.25 -1.40 10.94
N GLY A 573 -4.63 -2.07 9.85
CA GLY A 573 -3.78 -3.05 9.17
C GLY A 573 -3.51 -4.30 10.02
N THR A 574 -4.46 -4.69 10.88
CA THR A 574 -4.34 -5.84 11.78
C THR A 574 -5.35 -6.94 11.44
N TYR A 575 -5.23 -8.08 12.11
CA TYR A 575 -6.19 -9.17 12.04
C TYR A 575 -6.76 -9.44 13.43
N ILE A 576 -8.07 -9.31 13.60
CA ILE A 576 -8.77 -9.29 14.88
C ILE A 576 -9.83 -10.39 14.86
N PHE A 577 -9.79 -11.28 15.86
CA PHE A 577 -10.85 -12.27 16.04
C PHE A 577 -10.98 -12.71 17.49
N ILE A 578 -12.10 -13.36 17.79
CA ILE A 578 -12.37 -13.94 19.10
C ILE A 578 -11.90 -15.39 19.10
N ALA A 579 -11.10 -15.74 20.10
CA ALA A 579 -10.62 -17.10 20.31
C ALA A 579 -10.88 -17.53 21.77
N LEU A 580 -10.99 -18.84 21.98
CA LEU A 580 -11.05 -19.43 23.30
C LEU A 580 -9.63 -19.59 23.87
N ASP A 581 -9.48 -19.30 25.16
CA ASP A 581 -8.27 -19.63 25.90
C ASP A 581 -8.24 -21.09 26.38
N SER A 582 -7.22 -21.48 27.14
CA SER A 582 -7.11 -22.83 27.71
C SER A 582 -8.23 -23.20 28.68
N ARG A 583 -8.98 -22.22 29.21
CA ARG A 583 -10.11 -22.38 30.14
C ARG A 583 -11.46 -22.36 29.43
N GLY A 584 -11.47 -22.10 28.13
CA GLY A 584 -12.69 -21.91 27.34
C GLY A 584 -13.30 -20.51 27.45
N GLU A 585 -12.57 -19.54 28.01
CA GLU A 585 -13.01 -18.15 28.06
C GLU A 585 -12.72 -17.46 26.71
N GLU A 586 -13.70 -16.71 26.21
CA GLU A 586 -13.55 -15.93 24.99
C GLU A 586 -12.72 -14.67 25.24
N ARG A 587 -11.75 -14.42 24.37
CA ARG A 587 -10.93 -13.22 24.35
C ARG A 587 -10.78 -12.69 22.95
N LEU A 588 -10.67 -11.35 22.82
CA LEU A 588 -10.35 -10.73 21.55
C LEU A 588 -8.83 -10.71 21.39
N LEU A 589 -8.36 -11.26 20.28
CA LEU A 589 -6.94 -11.25 19.92
C LEU A 589 -6.74 -10.35 18.71
N ILE A 590 -5.84 -9.38 18.87
CA ILE A 590 -5.42 -8.45 17.82
C ILE A 590 -4.03 -8.87 17.37
N PHE A 591 -3.93 -9.38 16.15
CA PHE A 591 -2.68 -9.84 15.57
C PHE A 591 -2.16 -8.85 14.52
N GLY A 592 -0.84 -8.69 14.47
CA GLY A 592 -0.19 -7.85 13.47
C GLY A 592 1.31 -7.77 13.69
N THR A 593 2.06 -7.48 12.64
CA THR A 593 3.51 -7.25 12.71
C THR A 593 3.86 -5.94 13.39
N ALA A 594 3.19 -4.87 12.97
CA ALA A 594 3.38 -3.55 13.54
C ALA A 594 2.67 -3.43 14.89
N ALA A 595 3.42 -3.21 15.96
CA ALA A 595 2.83 -2.83 17.25
C ALA A 595 2.08 -1.49 17.14
N GLY A 596 2.55 -0.58 16.29
CA GLY A 596 2.05 0.79 16.21
C GLY A 596 2.63 1.67 17.31
N THR A 597 2.19 2.91 17.36
CA THR A 597 2.47 3.84 18.47
C THR A 597 1.16 4.17 19.20
N LYS A 598 1.25 4.75 20.41
CA LYS A 598 0.06 5.12 21.19
C LYS A 598 -0.83 6.14 20.49
N THR A 599 -0.26 7.00 19.65
CA THR A 599 -0.97 8.06 18.93
C THR A 599 -1.17 7.75 17.45
N GLY A 600 -0.29 6.94 16.84
CA GLY A 600 -0.29 6.65 15.41
C GLY A 600 -1.51 5.87 14.90
N MET A 601 -1.88 6.13 13.65
CA MET A 601 -3.08 5.61 12.97
C MET A 601 -2.90 4.19 12.38
N GLY A 602 -2.17 3.30 13.06
CA GLY A 602 -1.94 1.95 12.55
C GLY A 602 -1.27 1.00 13.55
N GLY A 603 -1.32 -0.29 13.25
CA GLY A 603 -0.78 -1.36 14.09
C GLY A 603 -1.70 -1.76 15.25
N ARG A 604 -1.21 -2.70 16.07
CA ARG A 604 -1.99 -3.32 17.15
C ARG A 604 -2.48 -2.33 18.20
N LEU A 605 -1.68 -1.34 18.58
CA LEU A 605 -2.07 -0.30 19.54
C LEU A 605 -3.19 0.60 18.99
N HIS A 606 -3.23 0.85 17.69
CA HIS A 606 -4.34 1.60 17.09
C HIS A 606 -5.63 0.77 17.13
N ALA A 607 -5.56 -0.51 16.76
CA ALA A 607 -6.69 -1.43 16.85
C ALA A 607 -7.23 -1.56 18.30
N GLU A 608 -6.35 -1.70 19.28
CA GLU A 608 -6.72 -1.76 20.70
C GLU A 608 -7.44 -0.49 21.15
N ARG A 609 -6.97 0.69 20.71
CA ARG A 609 -7.65 1.96 20.99
C ARG A 609 -9.05 2.00 20.39
N LEU A 610 -9.22 1.58 19.13
CA LEU A 610 -10.54 1.53 18.48
C LEU A 610 -11.51 0.61 19.26
N VAL A 611 -11.04 -0.57 19.68
CA VAL A 611 -11.82 -1.51 20.50
C VAL A 611 -12.20 -0.89 21.83
N ASN A 612 -11.24 -0.30 22.55
CA ASN A 612 -11.47 0.31 23.85
C ASN A 612 -12.43 1.51 23.76
N GLU A 613 -12.32 2.33 22.70
CA GLU A 613 -13.23 3.44 22.45
C GLU A 613 -14.67 2.95 22.24
N MET A 614 -14.86 1.88 21.46
CA MET A 614 -16.19 1.26 21.29
C MET A 614 -16.77 0.72 22.60
N VAL A 615 -15.95 0.05 23.41
CA VAL A 615 -16.37 -0.46 24.73
C VAL A 615 -16.77 0.70 25.64
N GLN A 616 -15.96 1.75 25.73
CA GLN A 616 -16.22 2.92 26.57
C GLN A 616 -17.50 3.65 26.14
N ASN A 617 -17.71 3.84 24.83
CA ASN A 617 -18.93 4.47 24.31
C ASN A 617 -20.17 3.65 24.67
N LYS A 618 -20.10 2.32 24.55
CA LYS A 618 -21.21 1.43 24.90
C LYS A 618 -21.53 1.46 26.39
N LEU A 619 -20.51 1.44 27.25
CA LEU A 619 -20.70 1.51 28.70
C LEU A 619 -21.32 2.84 29.13
N ARG A 620 -20.87 3.96 28.55
CA ARG A 620 -21.46 5.29 28.78
C ARG A 620 -22.93 5.33 28.38
N ASP A 621 -23.28 4.81 27.21
CA ASP A 621 -24.67 4.77 26.74
C ASP A 621 -25.57 3.92 27.65
N ASP A 622 -25.06 2.79 28.14
CA ASP A 622 -25.79 1.93 29.08
C ASP A 622 -26.00 2.63 30.43
N ASP A 623 -25.01 3.38 30.92
CA ASP A 623 -25.13 4.18 32.14
C ASP A 623 -26.15 5.32 31.98
N PHE A 624 -26.15 6.04 30.84
CA PHE A 624 -27.16 7.05 30.54
C PHE A 624 -28.58 6.47 30.47
N ARG A 625 -28.75 5.27 29.89
CA ARG A 625 -30.05 4.58 29.83
C ARG A 625 -30.51 4.13 31.22
N ARG A 626 -29.60 3.62 32.06
CA ARG A 626 -29.90 3.24 33.45
C ARG A 626 -30.29 4.45 34.31
N ALA A 627 -29.63 5.59 34.11
CA ALA A 627 -29.97 6.84 34.79
C ALA A 627 -31.38 7.35 34.43
N ARG A 628 -31.75 7.30 33.14
CA ARG A 628 -33.11 7.67 32.67
C ARG A 628 -34.21 6.72 33.12
N GLY A 629 -33.92 5.42 33.23
CA GLY A 629 -34.87 4.42 33.72
C GLY A 629 -35.24 4.58 35.21
N ARG A 630 -34.43 5.32 35.98
CA ARG A 630 -34.67 5.57 37.42
C ARG A 630 -35.48 6.84 37.69
N SER A 631 -35.58 7.76 36.73
CA SER A 631 -36.24 9.07 36.93
C SER A 631 -37.74 9.10 36.62
N ASP A 632 -38.34 8.01 36.11
CA ASP A 632 -39.76 8.00 35.69
C ASP A 632 -40.71 7.32 36.70
N SER A 633 -40.30 7.26 37.98
CA SER A 633 -41.20 6.85 39.07
C SER A 633 -42.06 8.03 39.51
N ARG A 634 -43.02 8.42 38.67
CA ARG A 634 -44.15 9.27 39.06
C ARG A 634 -44.94 8.55 40.18
N PRO A 635 -45.20 9.19 41.35
CA PRO A 635 -45.93 8.52 42.42
C PRO A 635 -47.39 8.27 42.00
N PRO A 636 -48.00 7.13 42.41
CA PRO A 636 -49.38 6.82 42.05
C PRO A 636 -50.34 7.78 42.77
N SER A 637 -51.09 8.58 42.02
CA SER A 637 -52.22 9.35 42.59
C SER A 637 -53.27 8.39 43.17
N PRO A 638 -53.80 8.65 44.38
CA PRO A 638 -54.70 7.72 45.04
C PRO A 638 -56.12 7.74 44.43
N ALA A 639 -56.69 6.55 44.30
CA ALA A 639 -57.99 6.28 43.73
C ALA A 639 -59.14 6.99 44.47
N ARG A 640 -59.96 7.75 43.75
CA ARG A 640 -61.29 8.19 44.22
C ARG A 640 -62.40 7.33 43.60
N ARG A 641 -63.19 6.72 44.49
CA ARG A 641 -64.39 5.91 44.21
C ARG A 641 -65.56 6.80 43.72
N ARG A 642 -66.13 6.36 42.60
CA ARG A 642 -67.54 6.40 42.09
C ARG A 642 -68.57 7.35 42.75
N VAL A 643 -69.31 8.07 41.88
CA VAL A 643 -70.79 8.22 41.99
C VAL A 643 -71.42 8.09 40.59
N ARG A 644 -72.50 7.29 40.50
CA ARG A 644 -73.37 7.10 39.32
C ARG A 644 -74.47 8.17 39.31
N SER A 645 -74.84 8.67 38.15
CA SER A 645 -76.24 9.02 37.85
C SER A 645 -76.56 8.93 36.35
N SER A 646 -77.75 8.38 36.09
CA SER A 646 -78.47 8.15 34.83
C SER A 646 -78.36 9.26 33.77
N SER A 647 -78.40 9.02 32.46
CA SER A 647 -79.51 8.37 31.75
C SER A 647 -79.25 8.30 30.22
N ARG A 648 -79.91 7.31 29.59
CA ARG A 648 -80.53 7.33 28.24
C ARG A 648 -79.72 7.10 26.95
N ARG A 649 -80.25 6.10 26.22
CA ARG A 649 -80.25 5.77 24.76
C ARG A 649 -79.11 4.85 24.29
N ARG A 650 -79.36 3.55 24.06
CA ARG A 650 -79.95 2.88 22.84
C ARG A 650 -79.33 3.49 21.57
N SER A 651 -78.60 2.75 20.72
CA SER A 651 -79.08 1.55 20.02
C SER A 651 -77.98 0.71 19.33
N THR A 652 -78.24 -0.61 19.29
CA THR A 652 -78.05 -1.57 18.16
C THR A 652 -76.65 -1.93 17.64
N SER A 653 -76.11 -3.01 18.23
CA SER A 653 -75.81 -4.34 17.63
C SER A 653 -75.37 -4.51 16.16
N ARG A 654 -74.49 -5.53 16.03
CA ARG A 654 -74.15 -6.41 14.88
C ARG A 654 -72.95 -5.97 14.05
N GLU A 655 -72.09 -6.85 13.54
CA GLU A 655 -71.80 -8.28 13.70
C GLU A 655 -70.60 -8.52 12.76
N TRP A 656 -69.89 -9.60 12.99
CA TRP A 656 -68.72 -10.09 12.26
C TRP A 656 -68.84 -10.10 10.72
N ARG A 657 -67.74 -9.81 10.01
CA ARG A 657 -67.19 -10.64 8.90
C ARG A 657 -65.96 -10.02 8.25
N SER A 658 -64.93 -10.85 8.07
CA SER A 658 -63.74 -10.62 7.24
C SER A 658 -64.08 -10.43 5.76
N PRO A 659 -63.27 -9.67 4.98
CA PRO A 659 -63.30 -9.74 3.52
C PRO A 659 -62.18 -10.63 2.93
N PRO A 660 -62.37 -11.16 1.70
CA PRO A 660 -61.69 -12.34 1.20
C PRO A 660 -60.54 -12.08 0.21
N ARG A 661 -59.78 -13.15 -0.05
CA ARG A 661 -58.90 -13.34 -1.20
C ARG A 661 -59.60 -13.00 -2.52
N ARG A 662 -58.89 -12.29 -3.40
CA ARG A 662 -59.15 -12.30 -4.85
C ARG A 662 -57.85 -12.61 -5.59
N GLU A 663 -57.88 -13.71 -6.33
CA GLU A 663 -56.99 -14.00 -7.44
C GLU A 663 -57.19 -12.95 -8.55
N ARG A 664 -56.09 -12.60 -9.23
CA ARG A 664 -56.10 -12.41 -10.68
C ARG A 664 -54.70 -12.62 -11.23
N GLU A 665 -54.64 -13.53 -12.20
CA GLU A 665 -53.53 -13.90 -13.05
C GLU A 665 -53.00 -12.74 -13.90
N GLY A 666 -51.74 -12.86 -14.31
CA GLY A 666 -51.37 -12.72 -15.71
C GLY A 666 -50.75 -11.39 -16.14
N SER A 667 -49.42 -11.32 -16.11
CA SER A 667 -48.65 -11.05 -17.33
C SER A 667 -47.20 -11.48 -17.18
N ARG A 668 -46.84 -12.39 -18.08
CA ARG A 668 -45.54 -13.00 -18.34
C ARG A 668 -44.92 -12.20 -19.48
N TRP A 669 -43.69 -11.69 -19.34
CA TRP A 669 -42.72 -11.50 -20.42
C TRP A 669 -41.32 -11.40 -19.79
N ASP A 670 -40.59 -12.51 -19.86
CA ASP A 670 -39.13 -12.53 -20.04
C ASP A 670 -38.87 -12.73 -21.53
#